data_AF-A0A7Y8RK52-F1
#
_entry.id   AF-A0A7Y8RK52-F1
#
_cell.length_a   1.000
_cell.length_b   1.000
_cell.length_c   1.000
_cell.angle_alpha   90.00
_cell.angle_beta   90.00
_cell.angle_gamma   90.00
#
_symmetry.space_group_name_H-M   'P 1'
#
loop_
_entity.id
_entity.type
_entity.pdbx_description
1 polymer ?
#
loop_
_entity_poly.entity_id
_entity_poly.type
_entity_poly.pdbx_seq_one_letter_code
_entity_poly.pdbx_strand_id
1 'polypeptide(L)'
;MPVFISTLDDAVLEYQADVSTPLFDPAKQPSGTFEDVHTQLSGGQLSPQAFVRKVIGMSWLGVLVPSECWDEESSRLGADWLPYADFSRRALSPAFFHQADALRYAHQRLGNRRDRIYGGLLLKRVDGLFVATEPLPVATENFDPKWILPDEDVRADWLAPGMTLVARYRSRRDVLPAFVLDEDGEAVYRAMLSTDVLGTALTCQHLWSHEYLFGLDGSVIGFSCRSAMDAAQQGPLSNDLEALRQALAPAERTPHDPLSNALEKQMRDGSLTPVAFVNRLLKVASMTVVQGSALWGNAQVLGSGWLPARGFTAPDRFIHASADRALGPVFSHIDDAARDAHERAGERDRLTYGFIFKLANGHWMASLPVDGEDRRFPYDRVVLGGRLPVGCTIAALYLCAPARQPEELRASAVYHAFIPPSLLRAALAVVRTKTNAGAAPYLPLYLSCADGALLNYRASRLDSDWDGEAQMQAYIRLLNGNINPRDYIRQVALSGPLEVLVTGEIWTGKGRVSHTWSEGASAAEDPDARVALGPLFSHPDDAARYMWRRSTAVPGKAAMGAVLTNAAGNSYLVSEPVDDSGPSVHVGLRMNTSAYRRLFGGVMNLDERTQPRPKYPAGYHVMGVQQLHKWDASLERLADRHEQAITENFISQKEFRFVVDLLRQDKVAGARYYFTPRQGALLVYAPSFERTEHDLLLFGWIDPESDKPRLKTSEALTILFNSGRLHVLEPDRFWQPKGHVASRFLMALRKAQQTRLRS
;
A
#
# COMPACT_ATOMS: atom_id res chain seq x y z
N MET A 1 16.39 37.64 26.37
CA MET A 1 14.97 37.27 26.22
C MET A 1 14.92 35.99 25.40
N PRO A 2 14.02 35.03 25.73
CA PRO A 2 13.84 33.84 24.91
C PRO A 2 13.23 34.20 23.54
N VAL A 3 13.63 33.45 22.52
CA VAL A 3 13.09 33.49 21.17
C VAL A 3 12.35 32.18 20.93
N PHE A 4 11.08 32.28 20.55
CA PHE A 4 10.28 31.10 20.20
C PHE A 4 10.32 30.90 18.69
N ILE A 5 10.68 29.68 18.28
CA ILE A 5 10.87 29.32 16.88
C ILE A 5 9.84 28.24 16.55
N SER A 6 8.92 28.57 15.63
CA SER A 6 8.06 27.57 14.99
C SER A 6 8.84 26.96 13.84
N THR A 7 9.07 25.65 13.89
CA THR A 7 9.70 24.93 12.80
C THR A 7 8.67 24.56 11.74
N LEU A 8 9.15 24.11 10.56
CA LEU A 8 8.26 23.68 9.48
C LEU A 8 7.44 22.45 9.86
N ASP A 9 7.93 21.63 10.80
CA ASP A 9 7.32 20.35 11.21
C ASP A 9 6.39 20.53 12.42
N ASP A 10 5.86 21.74 12.57
CA ASP A 10 4.95 22.17 13.63
C ASP A 10 5.54 22.08 15.05
N ALA A 11 6.86 21.90 15.20
CA ALA A 11 7.53 21.96 16.49
C ALA A 11 7.66 23.41 16.97
N VAL A 12 7.70 23.59 18.29
CA VAL A 12 7.95 24.89 18.90
C VAL A 12 9.16 24.78 19.80
N LEU A 13 10.21 25.51 19.45
CA LEU A 13 11.47 25.55 20.18
C LEU A 13 11.57 26.85 20.98
N GLU A 14 12.17 26.76 22.15
CA GLU A 14 12.56 27.91 22.98
C GLU A 14 14.08 28.05 22.94
N TYR A 15 14.56 29.11 22.29
CA TYR A 15 15.97 29.44 22.23
C TYR A 15 16.30 30.62 23.14
N GLN A 16 17.31 30.48 23.98
CA GLN A 16 17.84 31.57 24.79
C GLN A 16 19.37 31.54 24.81
N ALA A 17 19.98 32.59 24.28
CA ALA A 17 21.41 32.81 24.38
C ALA A 17 21.79 33.40 25.76
N ASP A 18 23.04 33.16 26.17
CA ASP A 18 23.69 33.98 27.20
C ASP A 18 23.91 35.42 26.68
N VAL A 19 24.34 36.33 27.57
CA VAL A 19 24.48 37.77 27.31
C VAL A 19 25.24 38.10 26.01
N SER A 20 26.15 37.23 25.56
CA SER A 20 26.80 37.26 24.24
C SER A 20 27.07 35.84 23.75
N THR A 21 26.90 35.56 22.45
CA THR A 21 27.20 34.25 21.85
C THR A 21 28.06 34.39 20.59
N PRO A 22 29.15 33.62 20.44
CA PRO A 22 29.96 33.59 19.22
C PRO A 22 29.37 32.67 18.14
N LEU A 23 28.17 32.10 18.37
CA LEU A 23 27.57 31.07 17.52
C LEU A 23 27.45 31.49 16.05
N PHE A 24 27.19 32.78 15.79
CA PHE A 24 26.98 33.33 14.45
C PHE A 24 28.18 34.13 13.93
N ASP A 25 29.28 34.19 14.69
CA ASP A 25 30.48 34.91 14.26
C ASP A 25 31.16 34.15 13.11
N PRO A 26 31.66 34.86 12.07
CA PRO A 26 32.36 34.22 10.97
C PRO A 26 33.62 33.51 11.46
N ALA A 27 33.77 32.23 11.12
CA ALA A 27 34.95 31.45 11.45
C ALA A 27 35.98 31.50 10.32
N LYS A 28 37.27 31.63 10.67
CA LYS A 28 38.36 31.58 9.71
C LYS A 28 38.61 30.14 9.25
N GLN A 29 38.39 29.86 7.97
CA GLN A 29 38.65 28.56 7.37
C GLN A 29 40.16 28.36 7.08
N PRO A 30 40.62 27.12 6.87
CA PRO A 30 42.01 26.82 6.49
C PRO A 30 42.47 27.54 5.21
N SER A 31 41.53 27.87 4.31
CA SER A 31 41.71 28.69 3.10
C SER A 31 42.01 30.16 3.39
N GLY A 32 41.81 30.63 4.63
CA GLY A 32 41.94 32.03 5.02
C GLY A 32 40.68 32.88 4.82
N THR A 33 39.63 32.33 4.20
CA THR A 33 38.31 32.98 4.10
C THR A 33 37.55 32.89 5.41
N PHE A 34 36.81 33.94 5.74
CA PHE A 34 35.88 33.96 6.86
C PHE A 34 34.50 33.54 6.37
N GLU A 35 33.99 32.45 6.89
CA GLU A 35 32.68 31.90 6.50
C GLU A 35 31.79 31.84 7.74
N ASP A 36 30.62 32.47 7.63
CA ASP A 36 29.58 32.40 8.65
C ASP A 36 28.87 31.04 8.63
N VAL A 37 28.01 30.80 9.62
CA VAL A 37 27.26 29.55 9.73
C VAL A 37 26.39 29.29 8.50
N HIS A 38 25.81 30.34 7.91
CA HIS A 38 24.94 30.20 6.75
C HIS A 38 25.72 29.69 5.53
N THR A 39 26.91 30.24 5.31
CA THR A 39 27.82 29.82 4.23
C THR A 39 28.30 28.38 4.44
N GLN A 40 28.64 28.02 5.67
CA GLN A 40 29.10 26.66 6.00
C GLN A 40 27.98 25.61 5.83
N LEU A 41 26.73 25.94 6.21
CA LEU A 41 25.57 25.07 5.99
C LEU A 41 25.27 24.94 4.50
N SER A 42 25.26 26.06 3.76
CA SER A 42 24.96 26.08 2.32
C SER A 42 26.03 25.37 1.49
N GLY A 43 27.29 25.45 1.93
CA GLY A 43 28.43 24.73 1.32
C GLY A 43 28.57 23.28 1.78
N GLY A 44 27.70 22.78 2.69
CA GLY A 44 27.76 21.42 3.23
C GLY A 44 28.95 21.11 4.15
N GLN A 45 29.74 22.13 4.53
CA GLN A 45 30.87 21.97 5.45
C GLN A 45 30.41 21.73 6.89
N LEU A 46 29.26 22.29 7.27
CA LEU A 46 28.60 22.07 8.55
C LEU A 46 27.29 21.33 8.30
N SER A 47 27.09 20.17 8.93
CA SER A 47 25.80 19.49 8.85
C SER A 47 24.75 20.19 9.73
N PRO A 48 23.45 20.13 9.37
CA PRO A 48 22.38 20.67 10.22
C PRO A 48 22.42 20.11 11.65
N GLN A 49 22.66 18.80 11.81
CA GLN A 49 22.78 18.16 13.11
C GLN A 49 23.97 18.70 13.91
N ALA A 50 25.13 18.88 13.28
CA ALA A 50 26.31 19.44 13.94
C ALA A 50 26.08 20.90 14.37
N PHE A 51 25.33 21.67 13.57
CA PHE A 51 24.91 23.01 13.95
C PHE A 51 24.02 23.00 15.19
N VAL A 52 22.98 22.16 15.24
CA VAL A 52 22.11 22.05 16.43
C VAL A 52 22.89 21.62 17.66
N ARG A 53 23.84 20.69 17.54
CA ARG A 53 24.74 20.33 18.66
C ARG A 53 25.58 21.50 19.15
N LYS A 54 26.09 22.36 18.25
CA LYS A 54 26.78 23.60 18.64
C LYS A 54 25.84 24.54 19.39
N VAL A 55 24.59 24.69 18.92
CA VAL A 55 23.56 25.49 19.59
C VAL A 55 23.33 24.98 21.01
N ILE A 56 23.07 23.67 21.18
CA ILE A 56 22.85 23.05 22.50
C ILE A 56 24.05 23.24 23.44
N GLY A 57 25.28 23.17 22.91
CA GLY A 57 26.50 23.35 23.69
C GLY A 57 26.77 24.79 24.13
N MET A 58 26.30 25.79 23.36
CA MET A 58 26.61 27.20 23.57
C MET A 58 25.43 28.04 24.08
N SER A 59 24.23 27.47 24.15
CA SER A 59 23.00 28.21 24.48
C SER A 59 21.93 27.30 25.10
N TRP A 60 20.85 27.92 25.57
CA TRP A 60 19.67 27.20 26.02
C TRP A 60 18.74 26.91 24.84
N LEU A 61 18.46 25.63 24.60
CA LEU A 61 17.49 25.19 23.60
C LEU A 61 16.53 24.19 24.23
N GLY A 62 15.25 24.54 24.32
CA GLY A 62 14.16 23.70 24.81
C GLY A 62 13.17 23.35 23.70
N VAL A 63 12.42 22.27 23.88
CA VAL A 63 11.34 21.82 22.99
C VAL A 63 10.03 21.92 23.77
N LEU A 64 9.16 22.84 23.36
CA LEU A 64 7.84 23.07 23.99
C LEU A 64 6.74 22.23 23.33
N VAL A 65 6.79 22.13 22.00
CA VAL A 65 5.88 21.27 21.24
C VAL A 65 6.75 20.32 20.42
N PRO A 66 6.68 19.00 20.69
CA PRO A 66 7.50 18.03 19.99
C PRO A 66 6.99 17.80 18.56
N SER A 67 7.90 17.34 17.71
CA SER A 67 7.63 16.85 16.37
C SER A 67 8.35 15.52 16.15
N GLU A 68 8.37 15.00 14.93
CA GLU A 68 9.12 13.79 14.62
C GLU A 68 10.64 14.02 14.56
N CYS A 69 11.11 15.25 14.31
CA CYS A 69 12.54 15.58 14.42
C CYS A 69 12.92 15.92 15.88
N TRP A 70 11.98 16.52 16.61
CA TRP A 70 12.13 16.97 18.00
C TRP A 70 11.25 16.11 18.93
N ASP A 71 11.67 14.86 19.15
CA ASP A 71 10.81 13.78 19.66
C ASP A 71 10.29 13.94 21.09
N GLU A 72 10.98 14.71 21.94
CA GLU A 72 10.65 14.83 23.36
C GLU A 72 10.48 16.29 23.80
N GLU A 73 9.38 16.56 24.51
CA GLU A 73 9.18 17.81 25.23
C GLU A 73 10.23 17.88 26.36
N SER A 74 11.08 18.89 26.28
CA SER A 74 12.17 19.08 27.23
C SER A 74 12.40 20.55 27.49
N SER A 75 12.56 20.91 28.76
CA SER A 75 12.95 22.26 29.13
C SER A 75 14.36 22.63 28.63
N ARG A 76 15.24 21.65 28.40
CA ARG A 76 16.58 21.86 27.86
C ARG A 76 17.13 20.58 27.21
N LEU A 77 17.55 20.69 25.95
CA LEU A 77 18.20 19.60 25.24
C LEU A 77 19.63 19.36 25.74
N GLY A 78 20.02 18.09 25.78
CA GLY A 78 21.36 17.64 26.13
C GLY A 78 22.24 17.38 24.90
N ALA A 79 23.54 17.20 25.11
CA ALA A 79 24.50 16.89 24.03
C ALA A 79 24.24 15.52 23.37
N ASP A 80 23.48 14.67 24.05
CA ASP A 80 22.97 13.38 23.61
C ASP A 80 21.72 13.47 22.73
N TRP A 81 21.23 14.68 22.43
CA TRP A 81 20.12 14.86 21.51
C TRP A 81 20.40 14.18 20.16
N LEU A 82 19.44 13.37 19.74
CA LEU A 82 19.37 12.71 18.45
C LEU A 82 18.11 13.20 17.74
N PRO A 83 18.23 13.69 16.50
CA PRO A 83 17.04 13.91 15.68
C PRO A 83 16.36 12.58 15.39
N TYR A 84 15.02 12.58 15.26
CA TYR A 84 14.27 11.42 14.80
C TYR A 84 14.40 10.18 15.71
N ALA A 85 14.61 10.38 17.01
CA ALA A 85 14.81 9.33 18.01
C ALA A 85 13.60 8.37 18.08
N ASP A 86 12.38 8.87 17.88
CA ASP A 86 11.13 8.09 17.87
C ASP A 86 10.53 7.97 16.44
N PHE A 87 11.36 8.14 15.40
CA PHE A 87 10.88 8.13 14.01
C PHE A 87 10.07 6.89 13.67
N SER A 88 8.96 7.10 12.96
CA SER A 88 8.13 6.02 12.48
C SER A 88 8.39 5.79 11.00
N ARG A 89 8.83 4.56 10.69
CA ARG A 89 9.01 4.10 9.30
C ARG A 89 7.81 4.48 8.43
N ARG A 90 8.08 5.01 7.24
CA ARG A 90 7.04 5.33 6.26
C ARG A 90 6.41 4.08 5.69
N ALA A 91 5.09 3.99 5.77
CA ALA A 91 4.32 2.93 5.14
C ALA A 91 4.47 3.01 3.62
N LEU A 92 4.65 1.86 2.98
CA LEU A 92 4.72 1.75 1.52
C LEU A 92 3.49 1.03 0.98
N SER A 93 3.12 1.36 -0.26
CA SER A 93 2.12 0.65 -1.04
C SER A 93 2.56 -0.79 -1.34
N PRO A 94 1.64 -1.65 -1.83
CA PRO A 94 2.03 -2.85 -2.56
C PRO A 94 2.96 -2.50 -3.74
N ALA A 95 3.66 -3.50 -4.26
CA ALA A 95 4.46 -3.36 -5.47
C ALA A 95 3.58 -3.37 -6.73
N PHE A 96 3.83 -2.43 -7.63
CA PHE A 96 3.15 -2.26 -8.90
C PHE A 96 4.12 -2.38 -10.07
N PHE A 97 3.64 -2.87 -11.21
CA PHE A 97 4.44 -2.94 -12.42
C PHE A 97 4.69 -1.55 -13.02
N HIS A 98 3.70 -0.65 -12.95
CA HIS A 98 3.79 0.69 -13.52
C HIS A 98 3.69 1.77 -12.43
N GLN A 99 4.43 2.87 -12.60
CA GLN A 99 4.44 4.00 -11.66
C GLN A 99 3.07 4.66 -11.47
N ALA A 100 2.26 4.70 -12.54
CA ALA A 100 0.91 5.26 -12.51
C ALA A 100 0.01 4.57 -11.47
N ASP A 101 0.14 3.26 -11.32
CA ASP A 101 -0.73 2.48 -10.41
C ASP A 101 -0.34 2.66 -8.95
N ALA A 102 0.97 2.79 -8.66
CA ALA A 102 1.44 3.18 -7.34
C ALA A 102 0.91 4.58 -6.94
N LEU A 103 0.88 5.52 -7.89
CA LEU A 103 0.31 6.86 -7.67
C LEU A 103 -1.20 6.82 -7.49
N ARG A 104 -1.95 6.04 -8.28
CA ARG A 104 -3.39 5.84 -8.11
C ARG A 104 -3.71 5.25 -6.74
N TYR A 105 -2.90 4.30 -6.27
CA TYR A 105 -3.01 3.77 -4.91
C TYR A 105 -2.78 4.85 -3.85
N ALA A 106 -1.72 5.66 -3.98
CA ALA A 106 -1.44 6.75 -3.05
C ALA A 106 -2.56 7.83 -3.07
N HIS A 107 -3.08 8.15 -4.25
CA HIS A 107 -4.21 9.07 -4.43
C HIS A 107 -5.48 8.54 -3.77
N GLN A 108 -5.79 7.25 -3.96
CA GLN A 108 -6.92 6.57 -3.28
C GLN A 108 -6.73 6.59 -1.75
N ARG A 109 -5.51 6.41 -1.26
CA ARG A 109 -5.19 6.51 0.19
C ARG A 109 -5.34 7.92 0.72
N LEU A 110 -5.06 8.95 -0.06
CA LEU A 110 -5.33 10.33 0.34
C LEU A 110 -6.85 10.56 0.47
N GLY A 111 -7.61 10.07 -0.50
CA GLY A 111 -9.05 10.32 -0.60
C GLY A 111 -9.33 11.82 -0.73
N ASN A 112 -10.33 12.31 -0.01
CA ASN A 112 -10.78 13.71 -0.05
C ASN A 112 -10.05 14.61 0.96
N ARG A 113 -8.99 14.14 1.63
CA ARG A 113 -8.26 14.95 2.60
C ARG A 113 -7.55 16.11 1.90
N ARG A 114 -7.91 17.34 2.28
CA ARG A 114 -7.40 18.60 1.71
C ARG A 114 -7.20 19.69 2.79
N ASP A 115 -7.23 19.31 4.06
CA ASP A 115 -7.03 20.17 5.23
C ASP A 115 -5.58 20.67 5.34
N ARG A 116 -4.63 19.83 4.91
CA ARG A 116 -3.21 20.14 4.77
C ARG A 116 -2.76 19.85 3.34
N ILE A 117 -1.55 20.31 3.02
CA ILE A 117 -0.84 19.80 1.84
C ILE A 117 -0.31 18.44 2.25
N TYR A 118 -0.59 17.41 1.46
CA TYR A 118 -0.06 16.08 1.67
C TYR A 118 0.95 15.78 0.58
N GLY A 119 2.07 15.15 0.92
CA GLY A 119 3.13 14.79 0.00
C GLY A 119 3.60 13.36 0.23
N GLY A 120 4.31 12.83 -0.75
CA GLY A 120 5.01 11.57 -0.64
C GLY A 120 5.91 11.32 -1.84
N LEU A 121 6.61 10.19 -1.77
CA LEU A 121 7.60 9.75 -2.74
C LEU A 121 7.12 8.51 -3.49
N LEU A 122 7.49 8.45 -4.77
CA LEU A 122 7.43 7.27 -5.62
C LEU A 122 8.84 6.69 -5.74
N LEU A 123 8.98 5.42 -5.40
CA LEU A 123 10.25 4.71 -5.36
C LEU A 123 10.24 3.53 -6.33
N LYS A 124 11.40 3.20 -6.88
CA LYS A 124 11.61 2.02 -7.72
C LYS A 124 12.50 1.01 -6.99
N ARG A 125 12.01 -0.23 -6.90
CA ARG A 125 12.71 -1.37 -6.31
C ARG A 125 13.80 -1.90 -7.25
N VAL A 126 14.73 -2.67 -6.70
CA VAL A 126 15.80 -3.36 -7.45
C VAL A 126 15.27 -4.30 -8.55
N ASP A 127 14.08 -4.87 -8.36
CA ASP A 127 13.41 -5.76 -9.32
C ASP A 127 12.66 -5.01 -10.43
N GLY A 128 12.72 -3.67 -10.42
CA GLY A 128 12.07 -2.80 -11.39
C GLY A 128 10.64 -2.41 -11.07
N LEU A 129 10.02 -2.97 -10.01
CA LEU A 129 8.67 -2.63 -9.58
C LEU A 129 8.64 -1.28 -8.86
N PHE A 130 7.47 -0.65 -8.83
CA PHE A 130 7.23 0.66 -8.22
C PHE A 130 6.43 0.55 -6.94
N VAL A 131 6.78 1.37 -5.95
CA VAL A 131 6.03 1.54 -4.70
C VAL A 131 5.90 3.01 -4.38
N ALA A 132 4.81 3.41 -3.74
CA ALA A 132 4.63 4.77 -3.24
C ALA A 132 4.63 4.75 -1.71
N THR A 133 5.29 5.73 -1.09
CA THR A 133 5.04 6.05 0.32
C THR A 133 3.59 6.49 0.50
N GLU A 134 3.03 6.35 1.70
CA GLU A 134 1.69 6.90 1.99
C GLU A 134 1.70 8.42 2.15
N PRO A 135 0.59 9.12 1.80
CA PRO A 135 0.54 10.58 1.86
C PRO A 135 0.68 11.09 3.30
N LEU A 136 1.66 11.97 3.53
CA LEU A 136 1.93 12.62 4.81
C LEU A 136 1.75 14.13 4.70
N PRO A 137 1.34 14.83 5.78
CA PRO A 137 1.36 16.28 5.80
C PRO A 137 2.76 16.83 5.50
N VAL A 138 2.81 17.82 4.61
CA VAL A 138 4.02 18.55 4.26
C VAL A 138 3.74 20.06 4.39
N ALA A 139 4.78 20.83 4.69
CA ALA A 139 4.65 22.27 4.90
C ALA A 139 4.30 23.03 3.60
N THR A 140 4.88 22.62 2.47
CA THR A 140 4.72 23.28 1.16
C THR A 140 4.56 22.25 0.04
N GLU A 141 4.06 22.69 -1.12
CA GLU A 141 3.97 21.80 -2.30
C GLU A 141 5.34 21.32 -2.79
N ASN A 142 6.35 22.17 -2.69
CA ASN A 142 7.72 21.91 -3.14
C ASN A 142 8.62 21.26 -2.07
N PHE A 143 8.02 20.62 -1.07
CA PHE A 143 8.72 19.98 0.06
C PHE A 143 9.96 19.16 -0.34
N ASP A 144 11.03 19.23 0.45
CA ASP A 144 12.23 18.40 0.28
C ASP A 144 11.89 16.90 0.44
N PRO A 145 12.31 15.99 -0.46
CA PRO A 145 12.16 14.54 -0.26
C PRO A 145 12.56 14.03 1.14
N LYS A 146 13.57 14.64 1.76
CA LYS A 146 14.06 14.31 3.11
C LYS A 146 13.02 14.51 4.20
N TRP A 147 11.96 15.28 3.93
CA TRP A 147 10.78 15.39 4.79
C TRP A 147 10.06 14.04 4.97
N ILE A 148 10.03 13.25 3.89
CA ILE A 148 9.34 11.96 3.88
C ILE A 148 10.32 10.86 4.31
N LEU A 149 11.53 10.83 3.74
CA LEU A 149 12.58 9.90 4.10
C LEU A 149 13.82 10.67 4.55
N PRO A 150 13.97 10.98 5.85
CA PRO A 150 15.15 11.69 6.36
C PRO A 150 16.41 10.81 6.17
N ASP A 151 17.51 11.36 5.66
CA ASP A 151 18.71 10.57 5.31
C ASP A 151 19.54 10.10 6.53
N GLU A 152 20.80 10.54 6.66
CA GLU A 152 21.86 10.06 7.59
C GLU A 152 21.47 10.04 9.08
N ASP A 153 20.36 10.69 9.42
CA ASP A 153 19.82 10.83 10.77
C ASP A 153 18.86 9.70 11.19
N VAL A 154 18.45 8.83 10.24
CA VAL A 154 17.58 7.68 10.49
C VAL A 154 18.28 6.39 10.08
N ARG A 155 17.98 5.29 10.78
CA ARG A 155 18.53 3.97 10.42
C ARG A 155 18.18 3.60 8.98
N ALA A 156 19.18 3.17 8.21
CA ALA A 156 19.04 2.86 6.78
C ALA A 156 17.97 1.80 6.46
N ASP A 157 17.68 0.88 7.38
CA ASP A 157 16.62 -0.13 7.20
C ASP A 157 15.21 0.46 7.18
N TRP A 158 15.02 1.67 7.71
CA TRP A 158 13.74 2.39 7.71
C TRP A 158 13.56 3.29 6.49
N LEU A 159 14.62 3.50 5.69
CA LEU A 159 14.68 4.43 4.56
C LEU A 159 14.47 3.77 3.20
N ALA A 160 13.66 2.71 3.16
CA ALA A 160 13.38 1.95 1.95
C ALA A 160 14.69 1.46 1.26
N PRO A 161 15.49 0.61 1.93
CA PRO A 161 16.81 0.22 1.47
C PRO A 161 16.76 -0.44 0.08
N GLY A 162 17.69 -0.07 -0.79
CA GLY A 162 17.79 -0.59 -2.16
C GLY A 162 16.75 -0.04 -3.14
N MET A 163 15.99 1.00 -2.77
CA MET A 163 15.07 1.67 -3.68
C MET A 163 15.63 3.00 -4.17
N THR A 164 15.27 3.39 -5.39
CA THR A 164 15.65 4.67 -5.98
C THR A 164 14.45 5.61 -6.07
N LEU A 165 14.66 6.89 -5.75
CA LEU A 165 13.64 7.91 -5.88
C LEU A 165 13.33 8.16 -7.37
N VAL A 166 12.08 7.98 -7.75
CA VAL A 166 11.61 8.23 -9.13
C VAL A 166 10.97 9.60 -9.24
N ALA A 167 10.11 9.93 -8.27
CA ALA A 167 9.27 11.12 -8.31
C ALA A 167 8.80 11.54 -6.92
N ARG A 168 8.37 12.81 -6.81
CA ARG A 168 7.57 13.28 -5.69
C ARG A 168 6.12 13.47 -6.14
N TYR A 169 5.18 13.24 -5.24
CA TYR A 169 3.78 13.59 -5.44
C TYR A 169 3.29 14.50 -4.32
N ARG A 170 2.28 15.33 -4.61
CA ARG A 170 1.58 16.15 -3.61
C ARG A 170 0.11 16.33 -3.92
N SER A 171 -0.66 16.63 -2.89
CA SER A 171 -1.95 17.29 -2.99
C SER A 171 -1.81 18.79 -2.89
N ARG A 172 -2.92 19.49 -3.07
CA ARG A 172 -3.05 20.92 -2.85
C ARG A 172 -4.18 21.20 -1.86
N ARG A 173 -4.11 22.32 -1.14
CA ARG A 173 -5.25 22.81 -0.35
C ARG A 173 -6.25 23.52 -1.24
N ASP A 174 -7.53 23.43 -0.90
CA ASP A 174 -8.57 24.13 -1.63
C ASP A 174 -8.60 25.61 -1.26
N VAL A 175 -7.80 26.42 -1.97
CA VAL A 175 -7.67 27.87 -1.76
C VAL A 175 -7.85 28.59 -3.09
N LEU A 176 -8.67 29.64 -3.09
CA LEU A 176 -8.87 30.50 -4.27
C LEU A 176 -7.66 31.43 -4.47
N PRO A 177 -7.28 31.71 -5.73
CA PRO A 177 -6.24 32.69 -6.01
C PRO A 177 -6.65 34.10 -5.55
N ALA A 178 -5.69 34.90 -5.09
CA ALA A 178 -5.92 36.26 -4.62
C ALA A 178 -6.04 37.31 -5.76
N PHE A 179 -6.21 36.87 -7.00
CA PHE A 179 -6.31 37.69 -8.20
C PHE A 179 -7.36 37.11 -9.15
N VAL A 180 -7.85 37.95 -10.07
CA VAL A 180 -8.98 37.59 -10.94
C VAL A 180 -8.50 36.76 -12.13
N LEU A 181 -9.19 35.64 -12.36
CA LEU A 181 -9.05 34.78 -13.52
C LEU A 181 -10.44 34.54 -14.13
N ASP A 182 -10.49 34.17 -15.41
CA ASP A 182 -11.72 33.60 -15.99
C ASP A 182 -11.96 32.19 -15.46
N GLU A 183 -13.15 31.63 -15.72
CA GLU A 183 -13.56 30.31 -15.19
C GLU A 183 -12.56 29.20 -15.57
N ASP A 184 -12.18 29.14 -16.85
CA ASP A 184 -11.20 28.17 -17.36
C ASP A 184 -9.80 28.41 -16.75
N GLY A 185 -9.36 29.67 -16.63
CA GLY A 185 -8.09 30.03 -16.03
C GLY A 185 -8.00 29.67 -14.55
N GLU A 186 -9.05 29.93 -13.76
CA GLU A 186 -9.08 29.60 -12.33
C GLU A 186 -9.00 28.08 -12.14
N ALA A 187 -9.79 27.32 -12.90
CA ALA A 187 -9.78 25.86 -12.84
C ALA A 187 -8.38 25.29 -13.16
N VAL A 188 -7.73 25.79 -14.21
CA VAL A 188 -6.37 25.36 -14.60
C VAL A 188 -5.34 25.77 -13.57
N TYR A 189 -5.37 27.01 -13.07
CA TYR A 189 -4.42 27.48 -12.06
C TYR A 189 -4.49 26.61 -10.80
N ARG A 190 -5.72 26.30 -10.34
CA ARG A 190 -5.94 25.46 -9.15
C ARG A 190 -5.57 24.00 -9.37
N ALA A 191 -5.69 23.47 -10.59
CA ALA A 191 -5.41 22.07 -10.91
C ALA A 191 -4.01 21.82 -11.50
N MET A 192 -3.13 22.83 -11.58
CA MET A 192 -1.78 22.74 -12.14
C MET A 192 -0.69 22.87 -11.06
N LEU A 193 0.47 22.24 -11.27
CA LEU A 193 1.65 22.37 -10.39
C LEU A 193 2.03 23.85 -10.21
N SER A 194 2.39 24.23 -8.98
CA SER A 194 2.84 25.59 -8.69
C SER A 194 4.15 25.92 -9.41
N THR A 195 4.34 27.21 -9.71
CA THR A 195 5.55 27.70 -10.39
C THR A 195 6.83 27.40 -9.61
N ASP A 196 6.79 27.38 -8.28
CA ASP A 196 7.88 26.96 -7.39
C ASP A 196 8.31 25.49 -7.64
N VAL A 197 7.34 24.57 -7.68
CA VAL A 197 7.60 23.15 -7.95
C VAL A 197 8.19 22.97 -9.35
N LEU A 198 7.65 23.66 -10.34
CA LEU A 198 8.15 23.58 -11.72
C LEU A 198 9.56 24.16 -11.87
N GLY A 199 9.84 25.29 -11.21
CA GLY A 199 11.16 25.90 -11.19
C GLY A 199 12.21 24.94 -10.63
N THR A 200 11.90 24.29 -9.51
CA THR A 200 12.76 23.27 -8.90
C THR A 200 12.92 22.03 -9.77
N ALA A 201 11.82 21.53 -10.35
CA ALA A 201 11.87 20.35 -11.22
C ALA A 201 12.76 20.57 -12.47
N LEU A 202 12.80 21.79 -12.99
CA LEU A 202 13.62 22.15 -14.15
C LEU A 202 15.11 22.33 -13.83
N THR A 203 15.48 22.61 -12.58
CA THR A 203 16.88 22.80 -12.14
C THR A 203 17.51 21.52 -11.59
N CYS A 204 16.74 20.65 -10.94
CA CYS A 204 17.23 19.45 -10.23
C CYS A 204 17.66 18.26 -11.14
N GLN A 205 18.21 18.51 -12.34
CA GLN A 205 18.48 17.64 -13.52
C GLN A 205 18.89 16.14 -13.35
N HIS A 206 18.98 15.58 -12.15
CA HIS A 206 19.45 14.22 -11.87
C HIS A 206 18.89 13.57 -10.58
N LEU A 207 18.22 14.32 -9.68
CA LEU A 207 17.79 13.76 -8.37
C LEU A 207 16.49 12.95 -8.44
N TRP A 208 15.54 13.38 -9.27
CA TRP A 208 14.31 12.65 -9.59
C TRP A 208 13.84 13.03 -10.99
N SER A 209 12.90 12.26 -11.53
CA SER A 209 12.53 12.33 -12.95
C SER A 209 11.14 12.90 -13.21
N HIS A 210 10.25 12.88 -12.21
CA HIS A 210 8.86 13.31 -12.37
C HIS A 210 8.36 14.05 -11.12
N GLU A 211 7.38 14.92 -11.32
CA GLU A 211 6.58 15.55 -10.28
C GLU A 211 5.11 15.25 -10.53
N TYR A 212 4.34 14.96 -9.47
CA TYR A 212 2.92 14.64 -9.60
C TYR A 212 2.04 15.51 -8.70
N LEU A 213 0.92 15.99 -9.23
CA LEU A 213 -0.12 16.69 -8.49
C LEU A 213 -1.38 15.84 -8.42
N PHE A 214 -1.90 15.66 -7.21
CA PHE A 214 -3.24 15.15 -6.94
C PHE A 214 -4.19 16.35 -6.91
N GLY A 215 -4.93 16.52 -8.00
CA GLY A 215 -5.84 17.64 -8.22
C GLY A 215 -7.03 17.64 -7.25
N LEU A 216 -7.66 18.81 -7.12
CA LEU A 216 -8.92 18.98 -6.39
C LEU A 216 -10.10 18.34 -7.13
N ASP A 217 -9.98 18.25 -8.45
CA ASP A 217 -10.94 17.64 -9.39
C ASP A 217 -10.81 16.11 -9.50
N GLY A 218 -9.97 15.49 -8.65
CA GLY A 218 -9.69 14.06 -8.67
C GLY A 218 -8.71 13.62 -9.77
N SER A 219 -8.10 14.55 -10.50
CA SER A 219 -7.05 14.23 -11.46
C SER A 219 -5.72 13.88 -10.78
N VAL A 220 -4.88 13.15 -11.52
CA VAL A 220 -3.46 12.99 -11.19
C VAL A 220 -2.67 13.44 -12.41
N ILE A 221 -1.93 14.54 -12.26
CA ILE A 221 -1.15 15.16 -13.35
C ILE A 221 0.34 14.98 -13.06
N GLY A 222 1.07 14.47 -14.04
CA GLY A 222 2.51 14.29 -14.00
C GLY A 222 3.22 15.31 -14.87
N PHE A 223 4.40 15.72 -14.43
CA PHE A 223 5.33 16.58 -15.15
C PHE A 223 6.70 15.92 -15.20
N SER A 224 7.35 15.93 -16.36
CA SER A 224 8.73 15.45 -16.51
C SER A 224 9.55 16.34 -17.44
N CYS A 225 10.76 16.65 -16.97
CA CYS A 225 11.79 17.35 -17.75
C CYS A 225 12.50 16.43 -18.75
N ARG A 226 12.30 15.11 -18.67
CA ARG A 226 12.78 14.19 -19.71
C ARG A 226 11.88 14.34 -20.92
N SER A 227 12.25 15.29 -21.78
CA SER A 227 11.76 15.35 -23.14
C SER A 227 11.93 13.97 -23.78
N ALA A 228 10.82 13.37 -24.20
CA ALA A 228 10.83 12.17 -25.01
C ALA A 228 11.31 12.51 -26.43
N MET A 229 12.56 12.98 -26.64
CA MET A 229 12.97 13.44 -27.98
C MET A 229 14.40 13.10 -28.39
N ASP A 230 14.51 12.82 -29.69
CA ASP A 230 15.69 12.55 -30.49
C ASP A 230 16.71 13.71 -30.51
N ALA A 231 17.98 13.36 -30.74
CA ALA A 231 19.13 14.26 -30.70
C ALA A 231 19.05 15.50 -31.62
N ALA A 232 18.17 15.51 -32.63
CA ALA A 232 18.09 16.57 -33.64
C ALA A 232 17.33 17.84 -33.19
N GLN A 233 16.49 17.77 -32.16
CA GLN A 233 15.67 18.92 -31.72
C GLN A 233 16.25 19.65 -30.49
N GLN A 234 17.43 19.23 -30.01
CA GLN A 234 17.99 19.70 -28.75
C GLN A 234 18.39 21.18 -28.73
N GLY A 235 18.77 21.77 -29.87
CA GLY A 235 19.28 23.16 -29.95
C GLY A 235 18.25 24.25 -29.63
N PRO A 236 17.15 24.39 -30.41
CA PRO A 236 16.13 25.42 -30.18
C PRO A 236 15.42 25.25 -28.82
N LEU A 237 15.14 24.01 -28.45
CA LEU A 237 14.50 23.65 -27.17
C LEU A 237 15.37 24.00 -25.96
N SER A 238 16.70 23.97 -26.08
CA SER A 238 17.59 24.35 -24.98
C SER A 238 17.47 25.83 -24.63
N ASN A 239 17.30 26.70 -25.63
CA ASN A 239 17.13 28.14 -25.40
C ASN A 239 15.75 28.44 -24.77
N ASP A 240 14.70 27.79 -25.26
CA ASP A 240 13.35 27.95 -24.72
C ASP A 240 13.23 27.41 -23.29
N LEU A 241 13.91 26.30 -23.00
CA LEU A 241 14.01 25.72 -21.65
C LEU A 241 14.73 26.67 -20.69
N GLU A 242 15.84 27.28 -21.13
CA GLU A 242 16.59 28.23 -20.30
C GLU A 242 15.80 29.52 -20.06
N ALA A 243 15.11 30.02 -21.08
CA ALA A 243 14.19 31.16 -20.93
C ALA A 243 13.05 30.85 -19.96
N LEU A 244 12.52 29.62 -19.97
CA LEU A 244 11.50 29.19 -19.02
C LEU A 244 12.05 29.12 -17.59
N ARG A 245 13.27 28.59 -17.39
CA ARG A 245 13.94 28.56 -16.09
C ARG A 245 14.12 29.95 -15.50
N GLN A 246 14.60 30.88 -16.31
CA GLN A 246 14.75 32.29 -15.90
C GLN A 246 13.40 32.91 -15.54
N ALA A 247 12.33 32.59 -16.28
CA ALA A 247 11.00 33.11 -16.00
C ALA A 247 10.35 32.53 -14.72
N LEU A 248 10.72 31.31 -14.34
CA LEU A 248 10.27 30.65 -13.11
C LEU A 248 11.13 30.97 -11.88
N ALA A 249 12.32 31.56 -12.07
CA ALA A 249 13.18 31.94 -10.97
C ALA A 249 12.52 33.07 -10.13
N PRO A 250 12.63 33.03 -8.79
CA PRO A 250 12.20 34.14 -7.93
C PRO A 250 12.89 35.45 -8.31
N ALA A 251 12.23 36.58 -8.07
CA ALA A 251 12.82 37.88 -8.34
C ALA A 251 14.05 38.13 -7.45
N GLU A 252 15.10 38.74 -8.00
CA GLU A 252 16.35 39.03 -7.27
C GLU A 252 16.15 39.82 -5.98
N ARG A 253 15.11 40.67 -5.93
CA ARG A 253 14.77 41.48 -4.75
C ARG A 253 14.09 40.70 -3.63
N THR A 254 13.48 39.57 -3.97
CA THR A 254 12.70 38.72 -3.05
C THR A 254 13.02 37.24 -3.33
N PRO A 255 14.28 36.81 -3.17
CA PRO A 255 14.69 35.45 -3.52
C PRO A 255 14.00 34.37 -2.68
N HIS A 256 13.47 34.74 -1.51
CA HIS A 256 12.73 33.87 -0.60
C HIS A 256 11.23 33.77 -0.90
N ASP A 257 10.70 34.52 -1.87
CA ASP A 257 9.31 34.44 -2.31
C ASP A 257 9.23 33.73 -3.67
N PRO A 258 8.89 32.43 -3.71
CA PRO A 258 8.77 31.68 -4.96
C PRO A 258 7.72 32.24 -5.92
N LEU A 259 6.72 32.96 -5.40
CA LEU A 259 5.61 33.51 -6.19
C LEU A 259 5.93 34.90 -6.76
N SER A 260 7.15 35.42 -6.54
CA SER A 260 7.63 36.69 -7.10
C SER A 260 8.14 36.58 -8.54
N ASN A 261 8.11 35.38 -9.14
CA ASN A 261 8.62 35.11 -10.48
C ASN A 261 7.85 35.82 -11.60
N ALA A 262 8.46 35.90 -12.78
CA ALA A 262 7.92 36.66 -13.91
C ALA A 262 6.59 36.09 -14.43
N LEU A 263 6.40 34.77 -14.40
CA LEU A 263 5.18 34.13 -14.89
C LEU A 263 3.99 34.38 -13.96
N GLU A 264 4.18 34.30 -12.65
CA GLU A 264 3.14 34.67 -11.67
C GLU A 264 2.75 36.14 -11.80
N LYS A 265 3.72 37.03 -12.05
CA LYS A 265 3.42 38.44 -12.32
C LYS A 265 2.55 38.62 -13.58
N GLN A 266 2.89 37.92 -14.67
CA GLN A 266 2.13 37.94 -15.93
C GLN A 266 0.72 37.34 -15.78
N MET A 267 0.54 36.34 -14.92
CA MET A 267 -0.78 35.80 -14.62
C MET A 267 -1.62 36.78 -13.79
N ARG A 268 -1.01 37.47 -12.82
CA ARG A 268 -1.70 38.48 -11.99
C ARG A 268 -2.12 39.74 -12.75
N ASP A 269 -1.33 40.17 -13.74
CA ASP A 269 -1.66 41.34 -14.57
C ASP A 269 -2.53 41.00 -15.79
N GLY A 270 -2.83 39.71 -16.01
CA GLY A 270 -3.68 39.23 -17.10
C GLY A 270 -2.99 39.13 -18.46
N SER A 271 -1.67 39.38 -18.55
CA SER A 271 -0.92 39.24 -19.81
C SER A 271 -0.66 37.78 -20.21
N LEU A 272 -0.76 36.83 -19.27
CA LEU A 272 -0.62 35.40 -19.52
C LEU A 272 -1.78 34.63 -18.85
N THR A 273 -2.54 33.85 -19.62
CA THR A 273 -3.56 32.97 -19.05
C THR A 273 -2.94 31.66 -18.55
N PRO A 274 -3.51 31.01 -17.52
CA PRO A 274 -3.05 29.69 -17.06
C PRO A 274 -3.05 28.61 -18.16
N VAL A 275 -4.02 28.65 -19.09
CA VAL A 275 -4.05 27.78 -20.27
C VAL A 275 -2.87 28.04 -21.21
N ALA A 276 -2.54 29.31 -21.46
CA ALA A 276 -1.37 29.68 -22.27
C ALA A 276 -0.06 29.27 -21.58
N PHE A 277 0.00 29.35 -20.24
CA PHE A 277 1.13 28.87 -19.46
C PHE A 277 1.35 27.36 -19.63
N VAL A 278 0.30 26.54 -19.50
CA VAL A 278 0.38 25.08 -19.76
C VAL A 278 0.93 24.81 -21.16
N ASN A 279 0.41 25.48 -22.18
CA ASN A 279 0.89 25.32 -23.54
C ASN A 279 2.35 25.78 -23.75
N ARG A 280 2.83 26.74 -22.97
CA ARG A 280 4.25 27.12 -22.96
C ARG A 280 5.12 26.02 -22.35
N LEU A 281 4.67 25.35 -21.30
CA LEU A 281 5.36 24.19 -20.71
C LEU A 281 5.42 23.01 -21.68
N LEU A 282 4.31 22.69 -22.35
CA LEU A 282 4.22 21.56 -23.29
C LEU A 282 5.15 21.68 -24.51
N LYS A 283 5.71 22.88 -24.77
CA LYS A 283 6.73 23.07 -25.80
C LYS A 283 8.10 22.54 -25.37
N VAL A 284 8.40 22.48 -24.07
CA VAL A 284 9.75 22.19 -23.55
C VAL A 284 9.80 21.02 -22.57
N ALA A 285 8.65 20.59 -22.06
CA ALA A 285 8.53 19.51 -21.08
C ALA A 285 7.37 18.58 -21.42
N SER A 286 7.42 17.36 -20.87
CA SER A 286 6.34 16.39 -21.01
C SER A 286 5.38 16.49 -19.84
N MET A 287 4.08 16.54 -20.11
CA MET A 287 3.04 16.41 -19.10
C MET A 287 2.15 15.22 -19.42
N THR A 288 1.73 14.50 -18.38
CA THR A 288 0.92 13.29 -18.50
C THR A 288 -0.25 13.36 -17.54
N VAL A 289 -1.45 13.14 -18.05
CA VAL A 289 -2.63 12.85 -17.24
C VAL A 289 -2.57 11.38 -16.85
N VAL A 290 -2.31 11.08 -15.58
CA VAL A 290 -2.27 9.71 -15.04
C VAL A 290 -3.68 9.25 -14.65
N GLN A 291 -4.46 10.14 -14.07
CA GLN A 291 -5.87 9.94 -13.77
C GLN A 291 -6.64 11.15 -14.29
N GLY A 292 -7.65 10.88 -15.13
CA GLY A 292 -8.40 11.90 -15.82
C GLY A 292 -9.41 12.65 -14.95
N SER A 293 -9.90 13.78 -15.47
CA SER A 293 -10.95 14.59 -14.87
C SER A 293 -11.73 15.35 -15.94
N ALA A 294 -12.78 16.07 -15.53
CA ALA A 294 -13.53 16.95 -16.42
C ALA A 294 -12.65 18.03 -17.08
N LEU A 295 -11.63 18.51 -16.36
CA LEU A 295 -10.72 19.56 -16.82
C LEU A 295 -9.62 19.01 -17.74
N TRP A 296 -8.95 17.93 -17.32
CA TRP A 296 -7.77 17.42 -18.01
C TRP A 296 -8.08 16.36 -19.09
N GLY A 297 -9.31 15.83 -19.09
CA GLY A 297 -9.72 14.76 -19.99
C GLY A 297 -9.18 13.39 -19.57
N ASN A 298 -9.04 12.46 -20.52
CA ASN A 298 -8.61 11.09 -20.26
C ASN A 298 -7.10 10.98 -19.97
N ALA A 299 -6.68 9.85 -19.37
CA ALA A 299 -5.28 9.61 -19.06
C ALA A 299 -4.43 9.43 -20.32
N GLN A 300 -3.52 10.36 -20.57
CA GLN A 300 -2.71 10.45 -21.79
C GLN A 300 -1.52 11.41 -21.60
N VAL A 301 -0.54 11.36 -22.50
CA VAL A 301 0.48 12.40 -22.62
C VAL A 301 -0.13 13.60 -23.35
N LEU A 302 0.04 14.80 -22.79
CA LEU A 302 -0.51 16.04 -23.36
C LEU A 302 0.36 16.53 -24.53
N GLY A 303 -0.30 16.94 -25.62
CA GLY A 303 0.34 17.57 -26.78
C GLY A 303 0.22 19.08 -26.76
N SER A 304 1.04 19.78 -27.56
CA SER A 304 0.94 21.23 -27.74
C SER A 304 -0.42 21.65 -28.31
N GLY A 305 -0.94 22.79 -27.87
CA GLY A 305 -2.30 23.25 -28.22
C GLY A 305 -3.40 22.64 -27.34
N TRP A 306 -3.04 22.18 -26.14
CA TRP A 306 -4.00 21.67 -25.16
C TRP A 306 -5.01 22.75 -24.75
N LEU A 307 -6.26 22.33 -24.56
CA LEU A 307 -7.36 23.14 -24.06
C LEU A 307 -8.09 22.38 -22.93
N PRO A 308 -8.66 23.09 -21.94
CA PRO A 308 -9.56 22.51 -20.95
C PRO A 308 -10.65 21.64 -21.60
N ALA A 309 -10.75 20.39 -21.16
CA ALA A 309 -11.78 19.49 -21.64
C ALA A 309 -13.17 19.95 -21.14
N ARG A 310 -14.20 19.76 -21.96
CA ARG A 310 -15.61 20.01 -21.60
C ARG A 310 -16.36 18.68 -21.65
N GLY A 311 -16.13 17.87 -20.63
CA GLY A 311 -16.75 16.55 -20.46
C GLY A 311 -15.72 15.42 -20.34
N PHE A 312 -15.84 14.64 -19.27
CA PHE A 312 -15.04 13.43 -19.04
C PHE A 312 -15.87 12.20 -19.40
N THR A 313 -15.34 11.36 -20.30
CA THR A 313 -15.93 10.05 -20.61
C THR A 313 -15.02 8.97 -20.04
N ALA A 314 -15.52 8.21 -19.07
CA ALA A 314 -14.75 7.15 -18.43
C ALA A 314 -14.11 6.21 -19.48
N PRO A 315 -12.80 5.90 -19.38
CA PRO A 315 -12.09 5.16 -20.42
C PRO A 315 -12.69 3.78 -20.73
N ASP A 316 -13.39 3.15 -19.78
CA ASP A 316 -14.00 1.80 -19.86
C ASP A 316 -15.11 1.66 -20.88
N ARG A 317 -15.68 2.77 -21.36
CA ARG A 317 -16.79 2.75 -22.34
C ARG A 317 -16.36 2.75 -23.81
N PHE A 318 -15.05 2.77 -24.10
CA PHE A 318 -14.56 2.78 -25.48
C PHE A 318 -14.39 1.38 -26.07
N ILE A 319 -14.55 1.26 -27.39
CA ILE A 319 -14.34 0.01 -28.15
C ILE A 319 -12.87 -0.44 -28.02
N HIS A 320 -11.94 0.51 -28.01
CA HIS A 320 -10.49 0.32 -27.81
C HIS A 320 -10.02 1.13 -26.59
N ALA A 321 -8.92 0.73 -25.96
CA ALA A 321 -8.29 1.50 -24.89
C ALA A 321 -7.82 2.85 -25.46
N SER A 322 -8.41 3.93 -24.96
CA SER A 322 -8.05 5.32 -25.31
C SER A 322 -7.02 5.93 -24.36
N ALA A 323 -6.68 5.21 -23.29
CA ALA A 323 -5.83 5.67 -22.20
C ALA A 323 -5.06 4.50 -21.57
N ASP A 324 -3.95 4.80 -20.89
CA ASP A 324 -3.21 3.82 -20.09
C ASP A 324 -4.07 3.37 -18.91
N ARG A 325 -4.57 2.13 -18.98
CA ARG A 325 -5.49 1.56 -18.01
C ARG A 325 -4.76 1.18 -16.74
N ALA A 326 -5.45 1.32 -15.60
CA ALA A 326 -4.84 0.92 -14.35
C ALA A 326 -4.71 -0.60 -14.25
N LEU A 327 -3.56 -1.01 -13.70
CA LEU A 327 -3.25 -2.39 -13.36
C LEU A 327 -3.28 -2.54 -11.84
N GLY A 328 -3.66 -3.74 -11.40
CA GLY A 328 -3.58 -4.14 -10.00
C GLY A 328 -2.12 -4.31 -9.52
N PRO A 329 -1.94 -4.54 -8.22
CA PRO A 329 -0.63 -4.84 -7.67
C PRO A 329 -0.12 -6.20 -8.16
N VAL A 330 1.16 -6.45 -7.89
CA VAL A 330 1.85 -7.68 -8.27
C VAL A 330 1.64 -8.77 -7.21
N PHE A 331 1.37 -10.00 -7.64
CA PHE A 331 1.12 -11.17 -6.80
C PHE A 331 2.10 -12.31 -7.11
N SER A 332 2.38 -13.14 -6.10
CA SER A 332 3.20 -14.35 -6.22
C SER A 332 2.47 -15.54 -6.83
N HIS A 333 1.16 -15.43 -7.08
CA HIS A 333 0.38 -16.48 -7.70
C HIS A 333 -0.78 -15.90 -8.52
N ILE A 334 -1.11 -16.58 -9.61
CA ILE A 334 -2.16 -16.15 -10.55
C ILE A 334 -3.55 -16.09 -9.90
N ASP A 335 -3.90 -17.07 -9.05
CA ASP A 335 -5.20 -17.10 -8.37
C ASP A 335 -5.40 -15.91 -7.42
N ASP A 336 -4.32 -15.39 -6.81
CA ASP A 336 -4.44 -14.22 -5.93
C ASP A 336 -4.66 -12.93 -6.72
N ALA A 337 -4.03 -12.81 -7.91
CA ALA A 337 -4.31 -11.71 -8.82
C ALA A 337 -5.77 -11.75 -9.31
N ALA A 338 -6.33 -12.95 -9.54
CA ALA A 338 -7.74 -13.12 -9.88
C ALA A 338 -8.67 -12.75 -8.72
N ARG A 339 -8.30 -13.10 -7.48
CA ARG A 339 -9.03 -12.71 -6.26
C ARG A 339 -9.07 -11.20 -6.08
N ASP A 340 -7.93 -10.53 -6.25
CA ASP A 340 -7.87 -9.06 -6.17
C ASP A 340 -8.72 -8.39 -7.26
N ALA A 341 -8.69 -8.90 -8.50
CA ALA A 341 -9.56 -8.42 -9.57
C ALA A 341 -11.06 -8.64 -9.24
N HIS A 342 -11.41 -9.79 -8.67
CA HIS A 342 -12.77 -10.10 -8.23
C HIS A 342 -13.26 -9.13 -7.14
N GLU A 343 -12.40 -8.79 -6.17
CA GLU A 343 -12.73 -7.84 -5.10
C GLU A 343 -12.85 -6.40 -5.62
N ARG A 344 -12.05 -6.03 -6.62
CA ARG A 344 -12.07 -4.70 -7.25
C ARG A 344 -13.13 -4.53 -8.33
N ALA A 345 -13.89 -5.57 -8.65
CA ALA A 345 -14.91 -5.54 -9.70
C ALA A 345 -16.01 -4.50 -9.46
N GLY A 346 -16.19 -4.04 -8.21
CA GLY A 346 -17.14 -2.99 -7.86
C GLY A 346 -18.59 -3.41 -8.03
N GLU A 347 -19.44 -2.49 -8.48
CA GLU A 347 -20.86 -2.75 -8.74
C GLU A 347 -21.03 -3.72 -9.91
N ARG A 348 -21.78 -4.80 -9.70
CA ARG A 348 -22.02 -5.86 -10.70
C ARG A 348 -23.26 -5.54 -11.54
N ASP A 349 -23.33 -4.34 -12.11
CA ASP A 349 -24.48 -3.90 -12.91
C ASP A 349 -24.46 -4.49 -14.34
N ARG A 350 -23.26 -4.71 -14.87
CA ARG A 350 -23.00 -5.14 -16.25
C ARG A 350 -21.95 -6.25 -16.31
N LEU A 351 -21.84 -6.90 -17.46
CA LEU A 351 -20.76 -7.82 -17.77
C LEU A 351 -19.47 -7.03 -18.01
N THR A 352 -18.45 -7.30 -17.19
CA THR A 352 -17.10 -6.79 -17.40
C THR A 352 -16.09 -7.91 -17.51
N TYR A 353 -14.91 -7.60 -18.03
CA TYR A 353 -13.81 -8.55 -18.14
C TYR A 353 -12.45 -7.86 -18.01
N GLY A 354 -11.41 -8.67 -17.82
CA GLY A 354 -10.04 -8.23 -17.98
C GLY A 354 -9.08 -9.40 -18.10
N PHE A 355 -7.80 -9.09 -18.28
CA PHE A 355 -6.75 -10.10 -18.40
C PHE A 355 -5.84 -10.09 -17.17
N ILE A 356 -5.29 -11.27 -16.87
CA ILE A 356 -4.18 -11.45 -15.95
C ILE A 356 -2.91 -11.66 -16.76
N PHE A 357 -1.87 -10.91 -16.41
CA PHE A 357 -0.57 -10.94 -17.06
C PHE A 357 0.44 -11.68 -16.20
N LYS A 358 1.32 -12.45 -16.84
CA LYS A 358 2.52 -13.02 -16.23
C LYS A 358 3.71 -12.14 -16.59
N LEU A 359 4.46 -11.73 -15.57
CA LEU A 359 5.68 -10.94 -15.70
C LEU A 359 6.88 -11.86 -15.96
N ALA A 360 7.93 -11.33 -16.57
CA ALA A 360 9.18 -12.05 -16.83
C ALA A 360 9.85 -12.61 -15.55
N ASN A 361 9.65 -11.94 -14.41
CA ASN A 361 10.16 -12.37 -13.10
C ASN A 361 9.30 -13.46 -12.43
N GLY A 362 8.30 -14.00 -13.12
CA GLY A 362 7.44 -15.08 -12.63
C GLY A 362 6.27 -14.66 -11.75
N HIS A 363 6.04 -13.36 -11.53
CA HIS A 363 4.87 -12.85 -10.81
C HIS A 363 3.68 -12.58 -11.74
N TRP A 364 2.52 -12.23 -11.16
CA TRP A 364 1.29 -11.94 -11.90
C TRP A 364 0.67 -10.62 -11.48
N MET A 365 -0.09 -10.00 -12.40
CA MET A 365 -0.91 -8.82 -12.12
C MET A 365 -2.18 -8.88 -12.96
N ALA A 366 -3.27 -8.32 -12.45
CA ALA A 366 -4.53 -8.21 -13.20
C ALA A 366 -4.73 -6.78 -13.72
N SER A 367 -5.35 -6.65 -14.89
CA SER A 367 -5.93 -5.37 -15.33
C SER A 367 -7.18 -5.02 -14.53
N LEU A 368 -7.57 -3.75 -14.48
CA LEU A 368 -8.92 -3.39 -14.05
C LEU A 368 -9.99 -3.85 -15.06
N PRO A 369 -11.21 -4.14 -14.60
CA PRO A 369 -12.28 -4.62 -15.46
C PRO A 369 -12.70 -3.54 -16.47
N VAL A 370 -13.00 -3.96 -17.69
CA VAL A 370 -13.57 -3.12 -18.76
C VAL A 370 -14.91 -3.68 -19.22
N ASP A 371 -15.72 -2.84 -19.85
CA ASP A 371 -17.04 -3.24 -20.37
C ASP A 371 -16.93 -4.40 -21.37
N GLY A 372 -17.75 -5.43 -21.17
CA GLY A 372 -17.74 -6.67 -21.95
C GLY A 372 -19.11 -7.08 -22.48
N GLU A 373 -20.09 -6.17 -22.55
CA GLU A 373 -21.47 -6.47 -22.94
C GLU A 373 -21.59 -7.05 -24.36
N ASP A 374 -20.66 -6.69 -25.25
CA ASP A 374 -20.60 -7.23 -26.62
C ASP A 374 -20.13 -8.70 -26.69
N ARG A 375 -19.67 -9.27 -25.56
CA ARG A 375 -19.16 -10.65 -25.40
C ARG A 375 -18.00 -11.00 -26.34
N ARG A 376 -17.26 -10.01 -26.86
CA ARG A 376 -16.14 -10.23 -27.78
C ARG A 376 -14.79 -10.31 -27.07
N PHE A 377 -14.68 -9.67 -25.91
CA PHE A 377 -13.49 -9.60 -25.06
C PHE A 377 -12.17 -9.26 -25.81
N PRO A 378 -12.16 -8.22 -26.68
CA PRO A 378 -10.96 -7.89 -27.42
C PRO A 378 -9.85 -7.38 -26.49
N TYR A 379 -8.62 -7.75 -26.80
CA TYR A 379 -7.46 -7.44 -25.97
C TYR A 379 -7.11 -5.94 -25.95
N ASP A 380 -7.35 -5.26 -27.06
CA ASP A 380 -7.07 -3.84 -27.26
C ASP A 380 -7.96 -2.87 -26.45
N ARG A 381 -9.07 -3.35 -25.87
CA ARG A 381 -9.89 -2.57 -24.93
C ARG A 381 -9.26 -2.46 -23.55
N VAL A 382 -8.45 -3.46 -23.18
CA VAL A 382 -7.75 -3.55 -21.89
C VAL A 382 -6.39 -2.87 -21.95
N VAL A 383 -5.68 -3.00 -23.07
CA VAL A 383 -4.32 -2.48 -23.20
C VAL A 383 -4.22 -1.48 -24.33
N LEU A 384 -3.65 -0.31 -24.03
CA LEU A 384 -3.48 0.81 -24.95
C LEU A 384 -2.79 0.35 -26.24
N GLY A 385 -3.46 0.55 -27.37
CA GLY A 385 -2.96 0.15 -28.70
C GLY A 385 -2.80 -1.36 -28.90
N GLY A 386 -3.36 -2.20 -28.01
CA GLY A 386 -3.27 -3.66 -28.10
C GLY A 386 -1.87 -4.23 -27.87
N ARG A 387 -0.93 -3.44 -27.34
CA ARG A 387 0.47 -3.84 -27.15
C ARG A 387 0.74 -4.19 -25.69
N LEU A 388 1.00 -5.47 -25.41
CA LEU A 388 1.46 -5.92 -24.10
C LEU A 388 2.67 -5.10 -23.62
N PRO A 389 2.73 -4.74 -22.33
CA PRO A 389 3.95 -4.19 -21.77
C PRO A 389 5.13 -5.13 -21.99
N VAL A 390 6.32 -4.56 -22.18
CA VAL A 390 7.55 -5.34 -22.45
C VAL A 390 7.77 -6.34 -21.31
N GLY A 391 8.00 -7.60 -21.68
CA GLY A 391 8.24 -8.68 -20.72
C GLY A 391 6.97 -9.24 -20.04
N CYS A 392 5.77 -8.87 -20.51
CA CYS A 392 4.52 -9.43 -20.04
C CYS A 392 3.90 -10.38 -21.08
N THR A 393 3.27 -11.46 -20.60
CA THR A 393 2.45 -12.36 -21.42
C THR A 393 1.06 -12.50 -20.83
N ILE A 394 0.06 -12.82 -21.65
CA ILE A 394 -1.30 -13.11 -21.17
C ILE A 394 -1.28 -14.47 -20.50
N ALA A 395 -1.74 -14.51 -19.23
CA ALA A 395 -1.79 -15.71 -18.42
C ALA A 395 -3.22 -16.25 -18.27
N ALA A 396 -4.22 -15.37 -18.19
CA ALA A 396 -5.62 -15.76 -18.05
C ALA A 396 -6.59 -14.64 -18.46
N LEU A 397 -7.85 -15.02 -18.69
CA LEU A 397 -9.00 -14.11 -18.81
C LEU A 397 -9.80 -14.20 -17.51
N TYR A 398 -10.32 -13.08 -17.01
CA TYR A 398 -11.34 -13.08 -15.96
C TYR A 398 -12.59 -12.35 -16.43
N LEU A 399 -13.75 -12.84 -16.01
CA LEU A 399 -15.06 -12.26 -16.28
C LEU A 399 -15.73 -11.91 -14.96
N CYS A 400 -16.41 -10.76 -14.91
CA CYS A 400 -17.31 -10.41 -13.82
C CYS A 400 -18.74 -10.39 -14.34
N ALA A 401 -19.51 -11.39 -13.92
CA ALA A 401 -20.90 -11.51 -14.30
C ALA A 401 -21.74 -10.43 -13.59
N PRO A 402 -22.71 -9.83 -14.29
CA PRO A 402 -23.66 -8.92 -13.67
C PRO A 402 -24.53 -9.68 -12.66
N ALA A 403 -24.98 -8.98 -11.62
CA ALA A 403 -25.90 -9.49 -10.60
C ALA A 403 -27.22 -9.97 -11.22
N ARG A 404 -27.65 -9.33 -12.31
CA ARG A 404 -28.76 -9.79 -13.15
C ARG A 404 -28.21 -10.27 -14.47
N GLN A 405 -28.13 -11.58 -14.63
CA GLN A 405 -27.72 -12.16 -15.90
C GLN A 405 -28.84 -12.08 -16.95
N PRO A 406 -28.49 -12.03 -18.25
CA PRO A 406 -29.45 -12.13 -19.34
C PRO A 406 -30.35 -13.38 -19.19
N GLU A 407 -31.64 -13.27 -19.51
CA GLU A 407 -32.60 -14.39 -19.45
C GLU A 407 -32.39 -15.44 -20.55
N GLU A 408 -31.18 -16.00 -20.65
CA GLU A 408 -30.90 -17.16 -21.51
C GLU A 408 -31.43 -18.45 -20.86
N LEU A 409 -31.39 -18.54 -19.53
CA LEU A 409 -31.77 -19.71 -18.75
C LEU A 409 -32.79 -19.30 -17.67
N ARG A 410 -34.06 -19.67 -17.86
CA ARG A 410 -35.20 -19.23 -17.01
C ARG A 410 -35.64 -20.25 -15.96
N ALA A 411 -35.15 -21.49 -16.06
CA ALA A 411 -35.72 -22.62 -15.33
C ALA A 411 -35.27 -22.71 -13.84
N SER A 412 -34.21 -22.02 -13.43
CA SER A 412 -33.71 -22.10 -12.04
C SER A 412 -32.76 -20.96 -11.65
N ALA A 413 -32.78 -20.61 -10.35
CA ALA A 413 -31.86 -19.66 -9.72
C ALA A 413 -30.37 -20.06 -9.85
N VAL A 414 -30.06 -21.37 -9.94
CA VAL A 414 -28.68 -21.87 -10.11
C VAL A 414 -28.04 -21.34 -11.39
N TYR A 415 -28.83 -21.17 -12.46
CA TYR A 415 -28.36 -20.62 -13.72
C TYR A 415 -28.06 -19.12 -13.64
N HIS A 416 -28.68 -18.39 -12.71
CA HIS A 416 -28.35 -17.00 -12.48
C HIS A 416 -27.04 -16.84 -11.69
N ALA A 417 -26.63 -17.85 -10.93
CA ALA A 417 -25.41 -17.82 -10.13
C ALA A 417 -24.15 -18.30 -10.89
N PHE A 418 -24.31 -19.07 -11.96
CA PHE A 418 -23.20 -19.46 -12.85
C PHE A 418 -23.27 -18.71 -14.18
N ILE A 419 -22.22 -18.74 -15.01
CA ILE A 419 -22.23 -18.03 -16.30
C ILE A 419 -23.06 -18.76 -17.36
N PRO A 420 -23.70 -18.07 -18.32
CA PRO A 420 -24.49 -18.73 -19.37
C PRO A 420 -23.61 -19.51 -20.36
N PRO A 421 -24.10 -20.59 -20.99
CA PRO A 421 -23.37 -21.37 -21.98
C PRO A 421 -22.83 -20.54 -23.15
N SER A 422 -23.63 -19.60 -23.68
CA SER A 422 -23.20 -18.72 -24.77
C SER A 422 -22.01 -17.84 -24.39
N LEU A 423 -22.01 -17.33 -23.15
CA LEU A 423 -20.94 -16.51 -22.59
C LEU A 423 -19.68 -17.34 -22.33
N LEU A 424 -19.83 -18.54 -21.76
CA LEU A 424 -18.71 -19.47 -21.56
C LEU A 424 -18.03 -19.81 -22.89
N ARG A 425 -18.80 -20.12 -23.94
CA ARG A 425 -18.24 -20.40 -25.27
C ARG A 425 -17.49 -19.22 -25.84
N ALA A 426 -18.04 -18.01 -25.73
CA ALA A 426 -17.36 -16.79 -26.19
C ALA A 426 -16.02 -16.58 -25.48
N ALA A 427 -15.99 -16.79 -24.15
CA ALA A 427 -14.76 -16.70 -23.36
C ALA A 427 -13.74 -17.78 -23.75
N LEU A 428 -14.17 -19.03 -23.95
CA LEU A 428 -13.31 -20.14 -24.37
C LEU A 428 -12.69 -19.91 -25.75
N ALA A 429 -13.41 -19.26 -26.66
CA ALA A 429 -12.86 -18.89 -27.97
C ALA A 429 -11.66 -17.93 -27.85
N VAL A 430 -11.65 -17.06 -26.83
CA VAL A 430 -10.57 -16.09 -26.57
C VAL A 430 -9.38 -16.73 -25.87
N VAL A 431 -9.60 -17.64 -24.93
CA VAL A 431 -8.51 -18.31 -24.18
C VAL A 431 -7.93 -19.54 -24.87
N ARG A 432 -8.46 -19.94 -26.04
CA ARG A 432 -7.95 -21.08 -26.81
C ARG A 432 -6.54 -20.81 -27.32
N THR A 433 -5.60 -21.70 -27.00
CA THR A 433 -4.21 -21.58 -27.44
C THR A 433 -4.03 -22.25 -28.81
N LYS A 434 -3.05 -21.77 -29.60
CA LYS A 434 -2.61 -22.51 -30.80
C LYS A 434 -1.86 -23.74 -30.31
N THR A 435 -2.33 -24.92 -30.67
CA THR A 435 -1.77 -26.22 -30.28
C THR A 435 -0.31 -26.35 -30.72
N ASN A 436 0.62 -26.00 -29.83
CA ASN A 436 2.01 -26.42 -29.91
C ASN A 436 2.18 -27.66 -29.02
N ALA A 437 3.05 -28.59 -29.43
CA ALA A 437 3.29 -29.83 -28.68
C ALA A 437 3.65 -29.53 -27.20
N GLY A 438 2.77 -29.92 -26.28
CA GLY A 438 2.95 -29.77 -24.83
C GLY A 438 2.29 -28.56 -24.16
N ALA A 439 1.67 -27.62 -24.90
CA ALA A 439 0.95 -26.50 -24.31
C ALA A 439 -0.50 -26.87 -23.94
N ALA A 440 -1.01 -26.36 -22.82
CA ALA A 440 -2.41 -26.53 -22.44
C ALA A 440 -3.33 -25.92 -23.52
N PRO A 441 -4.42 -26.60 -23.91
CA PRO A 441 -5.27 -26.19 -25.03
C PRO A 441 -6.03 -24.88 -24.76
N TYR A 442 -6.19 -24.51 -23.49
CA TYR A 442 -6.84 -23.28 -23.06
C TYR A 442 -6.08 -22.64 -21.90
N LEU A 443 -6.00 -21.31 -21.88
CA LEU A 443 -5.58 -20.56 -20.71
C LEU A 443 -6.67 -20.62 -19.62
N PRO A 444 -6.31 -20.46 -18.32
CA PRO A 444 -7.29 -20.37 -17.25
C PRO A 444 -8.32 -19.26 -17.47
N LEU A 445 -9.56 -19.56 -17.09
CA LEU A 445 -10.69 -18.64 -17.11
C LEU A 445 -11.21 -18.46 -15.68
N TYR A 446 -11.14 -17.23 -15.18
CA TYR A 446 -11.67 -16.89 -13.87
C TYR A 446 -13.08 -16.30 -13.98
N LEU A 447 -14.02 -16.85 -13.23
CA LEU A 447 -15.43 -16.51 -13.30
C LEU A 447 -15.86 -15.92 -11.96
N SER A 448 -16.00 -14.60 -11.94
CA SER A 448 -16.56 -13.86 -10.81
C SER A 448 -18.08 -13.87 -10.97
N CYS A 449 -18.72 -14.78 -10.27
CA CYS A 449 -20.14 -15.13 -10.36
C CYS A 449 -21.06 -14.08 -9.72
N ALA A 450 -22.33 -14.09 -10.12
CA ALA A 450 -23.34 -13.14 -9.62
C ALA A 450 -23.63 -13.32 -8.12
N ASP A 451 -23.44 -14.52 -7.58
CA ASP A 451 -23.61 -14.86 -6.16
C ASP A 451 -22.40 -14.49 -5.29
N GLY A 452 -21.41 -13.80 -5.86
CA GLY A 452 -20.18 -13.41 -5.17
C GLY A 452 -19.08 -14.48 -5.17
N ALA A 453 -19.29 -15.65 -5.77
CA ALA A 453 -18.23 -16.66 -5.88
C ALA A 453 -17.16 -16.28 -6.92
N LEU A 454 -15.95 -16.82 -6.74
CA LEU A 454 -14.89 -16.79 -7.75
C LEU A 454 -14.49 -18.21 -8.10
N LEU A 455 -14.64 -18.57 -9.36
CA LEU A 455 -14.30 -19.90 -9.86
C LEU A 455 -13.09 -19.83 -10.81
N ASN A 456 -12.25 -20.86 -10.80
CA ASN A 456 -11.19 -21.09 -11.76
C ASN A 456 -11.59 -22.26 -12.66
N TYR A 457 -11.75 -22.00 -13.96
CA TYR A 457 -12.06 -23.03 -14.95
C TYR A 457 -10.90 -23.20 -15.93
N ARG A 458 -10.47 -24.44 -16.12
CA ARG A 458 -9.43 -24.81 -17.09
C ARG A 458 -9.98 -25.84 -18.06
N ALA A 459 -10.49 -25.38 -19.20
CA ALA A 459 -11.01 -26.30 -20.21
C ALA A 459 -9.90 -27.21 -20.75
N SER A 460 -10.19 -28.50 -20.87
CA SER A 460 -9.33 -29.48 -21.54
C SER A 460 -9.77 -29.72 -22.98
N ARG A 461 -11.07 -29.57 -23.25
CA ARG A 461 -11.70 -29.71 -24.56
C ARG A 461 -12.92 -28.80 -24.66
N LEU A 462 -13.34 -28.48 -25.89
CA LEU A 462 -14.65 -27.90 -26.12
C LEU A 462 -15.68 -29.04 -26.19
N ASP A 463 -16.81 -28.88 -25.51
CA ASP A 463 -17.91 -29.83 -25.63
C ASP A 463 -18.57 -29.70 -27.01
N SER A 464 -18.99 -30.83 -27.60
CA SER A 464 -19.65 -30.85 -28.91
C SER A 464 -20.97 -30.07 -28.93
N ASP A 465 -21.67 -30.01 -27.79
CA ASP A 465 -22.91 -29.24 -27.67
C ASP A 465 -22.67 -27.72 -27.76
N TRP A 466 -21.42 -27.28 -27.57
CA TRP A 466 -21.02 -25.89 -27.66
C TRP A 466 -20.30 -25.57 -28.98
N ASP A 467 -20.07 -26.57 -29.83
CA ASP A 467 -19.31 -26.46 -31.07
C ASP A 467 -20.18 -25.97 -32.23
N GLY A 468 -20.44 -24.66 -32.24
CA GLY A 468 -21.25 -23.97 -33.24
C GLY A 468 -22.47 -23.28 -32.65
N GLU A 469 -23.06 -22.36 -33.42
CA GLU A 469 -24.24 -21.60 -32.96
C GLU A 469 -25.49 -22.46 -32.90
N ALA A 470 -25.72 -23.33 -33.89
CA ALA A 470 -26.93 -24.15 -33.95
C ALA A 470 -27.00 -25.18 -32.80
N GLN A 471 -25.87 -25.82 -32.49
CA GLN A 471 -25.71 -26.75 -31.37
C GLN A 471 -25.94 -26.04 -30.05
N MET A 472 -25.33 -24.87 -29.86
CA MET A 472 -25.51 -24.05 -28.66
C MET A 472 -26.99 -23.68 -28.45
N GLN A 473 -27.70 -23.24 -29.50
CA GLN A 473 -29.13 -22.92 -29.40
C GLN A 473 -29.99 -24.15 -29.11
N ALA A 474 -29.63 -25.33 -29.63
CA ALA A 474 -30.29 -26.58 -29.28
C ALA A 474 -30.07 -26.93 -27.79
N TYR A 475 -28.84 -26.77 -27.30
CA TYR A 475 -28.47 -26.98 -25.91
C TYR A 475 -29.17 -26.01 -24.95
N ILE A 476 -29.26 -24.72 -25.28
CA ILE A 476 -30.00 -23.73 -24.48
C ILE A 476 -31.49 -24.08 -24.39
N ARG A 477 -32.11 -24.54 -25.50
CA ARG A 477 -33.51 -25.01 -25.49
C ARG A 477 -33.68 -26.24 -24.59
N LEU A 478 -32.69 -27.14 -24.62
CA LEU A 478 -32.64 -28.33 -23.79
C LEU A 478 -32.58 -27.95 -22.29
N LEU A 479 -31.71 -27.01 -21.91
CA LEU A 479 -31.56 -26.53 -20.53
C LEU A 479 -32.78 -25.76 -19.98
N ASN A 480 -33.54 -25.08 -20.85
CA ASN A 480 -34.80 -24.43 -20.50
C ASN A 480 -36.01 -25.41 -20.44
N GLY A 481 -35.81 -26.67 -20.84
CA GLY A 481 -36.79 -27.74 -20.68
C GLY A 481 -36.78 -28.35 -19.28
N ASN A 482 -37.14 -29.63 -19.15
CA ASN A 482 -37.20 -30.35 -17.88
C ASN A 482 -35.83 -30.82 -17.34
N ILE A 483 -34.72 -30.23 -17.78
CA ILE A 483 -33.38 -30.66 -17.36
C ILE A 483 -32.96 -29.99 -16.06
N ASN A 484 -32.25 -30.77 -15.24
CA ASN A 484 -31.73 -30.30 -13.98
C ASN A 484 -30.58 -29.31 -14.24
N PRO A 485 -30.65 -28.08 -13.72
CA PRO A 485 -29.58 -27.09 -13.80
C PRO A 485 -28.18 -27.57 -13.41
N ARG A 486 -28.12 -28.60 -12.56
CA ARG A 486 -26.87 -29.25 -12.14
C ARG A 486 -26.17 -29.99 -13.27
N ASP A 487 -26.88 -30.43 -14.29
CA ASP A 487 -26.31 -31.20 -15.40
C ASP A 487 -25.43 -30.30 -16.27
N TYR A 488 -25.77 -29.02 -16.41
CA TYR A 488 -24.89 -28.03 -17.05
C TYR A 488 -23.56 -27.88 -16.29
N ILE A 489 -23.61 -27.68 -14.97
CA ILE A 489 -22.40 -27.53 -14.14
C ILE A 489 -21.53 -28.80 -14.19
N ARG A 490 -22.17 -29.98 -14.14
CA ARG A 490 -21.45 -31.26 -14.28
C ARG A 490 -20.79 -31.39 -15.64
N GLN A 491 -21.47 -31.01 -16.71
CA GLN A 491 -20.91 -31.05 -18.06
C GLN A 491 -19.70 -30.11 -18.21
N VAL A 492 -19.75 -28.93 -17.59
CA VAL A 492 -18.59 -28.02 -17.49
C VAL A 492 -17.45 -28.68 -16.72
N ALA A 493 -17.72 -29.24 -15.54
CA ALA A 493 -16.71 -29.91 -14.72
C ALA A 493 -16.13 -31.20 -15.37
N LEU A 494 -16.87 -31.85 -16.28
CA LEU A 494 -16.40 -32.97 -17.10
C LEU A 494 -15.52 -32.51 -18.27
N SER A 495 -15.72 -31.29 -18.77
CA SER A 495 -14.94 -30.71 -19.88
C SER A 495 -13.61 -30.09 -19.44
N GLY A 496 -13.43 -29.85 -18.14
CA GLY A 496 -12.17 -29.42 -17.55
C GLY A 496 -12.28 -29.20 -16.03
N PRO A 497 -11.14 -29.13 -15.30
CA PRO A 497 -11.16 -28.79 -13.88
C PRO A 497 -11.85 -27.44 -13.62
N LEU A 498 -12.82 -27.46 -12.70
CA LEU A 498 -13.51 -26.30 -12.16
C LEU A 498 -13.25 -26.26 -10.65
N GLU A 499 -12.76 -25.13 -10.13
CA GLU A 499 -12.40 -24.97 -8.72
C GLU A 499 -13.00 -23.69 -8.15
N VAL A 500 -13.54 -23.77 -6.93
CA VAL A 500 -14.08 -22.62 -6.18
C VAL A 500 -12.94 -22.00 -5.35
N LEU A 501 -12.56 -20.76 -5.67
CA LEU A 501 -11.51 -19.99 -4.98
C LEU A 501 -12.06 -19.06 -3.90
N VAL A 502 -13.23 -18.45 -4.16
CA VAL A 502 -14.00 -17.64 -3.22
C VAL A 502 -15.41 -18.20 -3.20
N THR A 503 -15.95 -18.42 -2.01
CA THR A 503 -17.30 -18.95 -1.82
C THR A 503 -18.34 -17.86 -2.02
N GLY A 504 -19.48 -18.22 -2.60
CA GLY A 504 -20.67 -17.37 -2.74
C GLY A 504 -21.88 -17.97 -2.01
N GLU A 505 -23.06 -17.43 -2.30
CA GLU A 505 -24.33 -17.94 -1.73
C GLU A 505 -24.64 -19.37 -2.18
N ILE A 506 -24.38 -19.70 -3.44
CA ILE A 506 -24.63 -21.03 -4.01
C ILE A 506 -23.36 -21.88 -4.00
N TRP A 507 -22.21 -21.27 -4.29
CA TRP A 507 -20.91 -21.93 -4.24
C TRP A 507 -20.32 -21.89 -2.82
N THR A 508 -20.83 -22.72 -1.92
CA THR A 508 -20.48 -22.68 -0.49
C THR A 508 -19.20 -23.46 -0.12
N GLY A 509 -18.80 -24.46 -0.91
CA GLY A 509 -17.59 -25.26 -0.68
C GLY A 509 -16.39 -24.77 -1.50
N LYS A 510 -15.24 -24.55 -0.87
CA LYS A 510 -13.97 -24.26 -1.57
C LYS A 510 -13.37 -25.52 -2.20
N GLY A 511 -12.60 -25.34 -3.27
CA GLY A 511 -11.84 -26.40 -3.93
C GLY A 511 -12.54 -26.97 -5.16
N ARG A 512 -12.14 -28.18 -5.57
CA ARG A 512 -12.56 -28.76 -6.86
C ARG A 512 -14.04 -29.13 -6.88
N VAL A 513 -14.76 -28.67 -7.90
CA VAL A 513 -16.12 -29.07 -8.20
C VAL A 513 -16.09 -30.46 -8.83
N SER A 514 -16.65 -31.45 -8.12
CA SER A 514 -16.75 -32.84 -8.56
C SER A 514 -18.08 -33.12 -9.26
N HIS A 515 -18.19 -34.30 -9.88
CA HIS A 515 -19.45 -34.81 -10.44
C HIS A 515 -20.55 -35.00 -9.38
N THR A 516 -20.17 -35.13 -8.10
CA THR A 516 -21.07 -35.24 -6.95
C THR A 516 -21.48 -33.89 -6.34
N TRP A 517 -21.09 -32.77 -6.96
CA TRP A 517 -21.45 -31.44 -6.48
C TRP A 517 -22.98 -31.27 -6.39
N SER A 518 -23.42 -30.58 -5.33
CA SER A 518 -24.80 -30.17 -5.10
C SER A 518 -24.84 -28.80 -4.43
N GLU A 519 -25.92 -28.06 -4.62
CA GLU A 519 -26.12 -26.72 -4.05
C GLU A 519 -26.00 -26.73 -2.52
N GLY A 520 -25.25 -25.80 -1.97
CA GLY A 520 -25.07 -25.67 -0.52
C GLY A 520 -24.17 -26.73 0.12
N ALA A 521 -23.67 -27.71 -0.63
CA ALA A 521 -22.75 -28.71 -0.10
C ALA A 521 -21.39 -28.08 0.26
N SER A 522 -21.12 -27.96 1.55
CA SER A 522 -19.79 -27.61 2.05
C SER A 522 -18.87 -28.82 1.94
N ALA A 523 -17.84 -28.74 1.11
CA ALA A 523 -16.70 -29.64 1.24
C ALA A 523 -15.95 -29.32 2.54
N ALA A 524 -15.37 -30.34 3.19
CA ALA A 524 -14.41 -30.10 4.26
C ALA A 524 -13.22 -29.32 3.68
N GLU A 525 -12.81 -28.22 4.32
CA GLU A 525 -11.61 -27.49 3.88
C GLU A 525 -10.41 -28.44 4.00
N ASP A 526 -9.75 -28.69 2.86
CA ASP A 526 -8.50 -29.43 2.84
C ASP A 526 -7.42 -28.62 3.58
N PRO A 527 -6.91 -29.11 4.72
CA PRO A 527 -5.88 -28.41 5.49
C PRO A 527 -4.58 -28.20 4.69
N ASP A 528 -4.38 -29.01 3.65
CA ASP A 528 -3.19 -29.04 2.79
C ASP A 528 -3.36 -28.25 1.50
N ALA A 529 -4.55 -27.70 1.24
CA ALA A 529 -4.76 -26.80 0.12
C ALA A 529 -3.81 -25.60 0.20
N ARG A 530 -3.51 -25.00 -0.95
CA ARG A 530 -2.78 -23.72 -1.03
C ARG A 530 -3.46 -22.65 -0.17
N VAL A 531 -2.69 -21.85 0.57
CA VAL A 531 -3.21 -20.67 1.27
C VAL A 531 -3.24 -19.48 0.31
N ALA A 532 -4.35 -18.75 0.25
CA ALA A 532 -4.44 -17.52 -0.55
C ALA A 532 -3.59 -16.42 0.07
N LEU A 533 -2.93 -15.60 -0.76
CA LEU A 533 -1.98 -14.58 -0.31
C LEU A 533 -2.38 -13.20 -0.85
N GLY A 534 -2.00 -12.17 -0.11
CA GLY A 534 -2.06 -10.77 -0.54
C GLY A 534 -0.97 -10.40 -1.56
N PRO A 535 -0.91 -9.13 -1.96
CA PRO A 535 0.07 -8.67 -2.95
C PRO A 535 1.48 -8.63 -2.37
N LEU A 536 2.45 -8.42 -3.26
CA LEU A 536 3.88 -8.29 -2.93
C LEU A 536 4.16 -6.96 -2.23
N PHE A 537 4.87 -7.01 -1.10
CA PHE A 537 5.32 -5.84 -0.36
C PHE A 537 6.84 -5.76 -0.22
N SER A 538 7.34 -4.56 0.04
CA SER A 538 8.75 -4.29 0.35
C SER A 538 9.11 -4.45 1.82
N HIS A 539 8.13 -4.55 2.71
CA HIS A 539 8.35 -4.68 4.15
C HIS A 539 7.23 -5.50 4.81
N PRO A 540 7.52 -6.30 5.85
CA PRO A 540 6.50 -7.16 6.46
C PRO A 540 5.45 -6.35 7.23
N ASP A 541 5.82 -5.21 7.83
CA ASP A 541 4.84 -4.32 8.49
C ASP A 541 3.76 -3.82 7.50
N ASP A 542 4.13 -3.56 6.23
CA ASP A 542 3.16 -3.11 5.22
C ASP A 542 2.25 -4.26 4.78
N ALA A 543 2.80 -5.48 4.69
CA ALA A 543 2.03 -6.68 4.40
C ALA A 543 1.00 -6.97 5.52
N ALA A 544 1.43 -6.92 6.79
CA ALA A 544 0.52 -7.07 7.93
C ALA A 544 -0.53 -5.94 7.97
N ARG A 545 -0.11 -4.69 7.73
CA ARG A 545 -1.02 -3.53 7.68
C ARG A 545 -2.08 -3.66 6.58
N TYR A 546 -1.71 -4.23 5.43
CA TYR A 546 -2.65 -4.48 4.34
C TYR A 546 -3.82 -5.37 4.79
N MET A 547 -3.54 -6.47 5.50
CA MET A 547 -4.61 -7.34 6.01
C MET A 547 -5.37 -6.72 7.17
N TRP A 548 -4.68 -6.03 8.07
CA TRP A 548 -5.33 -5.33 9.17
C TRP A 548 -6.39 -4.32 8.68
N ARG A 549 -6.10 -3.56 7.62
CA ARG A 549 -7.05 -2.59 7.04
C ARG A 549 -8.28 -3.23 6.38
N ARG A 550 -8.16 -4.48 5.96
CA ARG A 550 -9.26 -5.27 5.37
C ARG A 550 -10.06 -6.00 6.45
N SER A 551 -9.49 -6.15 7.65
CA SER A 551 -10.13 -6.77 8.79
C SER A 551 -11.09 -5.80 9.46
N THR A 552 -12.25 -6.31 9.87
CA THR A 552 -13.20 -5.56 10.69
C THR A 552 -13.42 -6.31 11.99
N ALA A 553 -13.50 -5.58 13.10
CA ALA A 553 -13.75 -6.16 14.41
C ALA A 553 -15.19 -6.69 14.45
N VAL A 554 -15.35 -8.01 14.48
CA VAL A 554 -16.64 -8.67 14.66
C VAL A 554 -16.64 -9.35 16.03
N PRO A 555 -17.63 -9.07 16.91
CA PRO A 555 -17.67 -9.67 18.25
C PRO A 555 -17.60 -11.20 18.21
N GLY A 556 -16.71 -11.78 19.02
CA GLY A 556 -16.53 -13.23 19.10
C GLY A 556 -15.83 -13.88 17.91
N LYS A 557 -15.44 -13.08 16.89
CA LYS A 557 -14.66 -13.53 15.76
C LYS A 557 -13.22 -13.07 15.88
N ALA A 558 -12.30 -14.00 15.70
CA ALA A 558 -10.88 -13.75 15.62
C ALA A 558 -10.31 -14.44 14.39
N ALA A 559 -9.20 -13.91 13.87
CA ALA A 559 -8.56 -14.51 12.71
C ALA A 559 -7.04 -14.53 12.88
N MET A 560 -6.40 -15.49 12.23
CA MET A 560 -4.96 -15.68 12.24
C MET A 560 -4.42 -15.67 10.81
N GLY A 561 -3.27 -15.04 10.60
CA GLY A 561 -2.57 -15.01 9.32
C GLY A 561 -1.08 -15.29 9.49
N ALA A 562 -0.43 -15.66 8.39
CA ALA A 562 1.01 -15.83 8.29
C ALA A 562 1.61 -14.67 7.49
N VAL A 563 2.75 -14.14 7.95
CA VAL A 563 3.59 -13.20 7.21
C VAL A 563 4.80 -13.94 6.69
N LEU A 564 5.06 -13.83 5.40
CA LEU A 564 6.07 -14.59 4.68
C LEU A 564 7.18 -13.67 4.18
N THR A 565 8.40 -14.18 4.12
CA THR A 565 9.54 -13.53 3.48
C THR A 565 10.16 -14.45 2.44
N ASN A 566 10.73 -13.88 1.40
CA ASN A 566 11.58 -14.63 0.48
C ASN A 566 12.97 -14.88 1.09
N ALA A 567 13.73 -15.79 0.49
CA ALA A 567 15.10 -16.10 0.89
C ALA A 567 16.06 -14.89 0.87
N ALA A 568 15.80 -13.89 0.02
CA ALA A 568 16.62 -12.68 -0.07
C ALA A 568 16.26 -11.60 0.98
N GLY A 569 15.19 -11.78 1.76
CA GLY A 569 14.77 -10.82 2.79
C GLY A 569 14.31 -9.45 2.26
N ASN A 570 13.83 -9.39 1.02
CA ASN A 570 13.47 -8.13 0.34
C ASN A 570 12.05 -8.11 -0.23
N SER A 571 11.30 -9.20 -0.08
CA SER A 571 9.95 -9.35 -0.57
C SER A 571 9.10 -10.09 0.43
N TYR A 572 7.94 -9.51 0.73
CA TYR A 572 7.08 -9.95 1.80
C TYR A 572 5.65 -10.17 1.29
N LEU A 573 5.02 -11.20 1.83
CA LEU A 573 3.63 -11.57 1.55
C LEU A 573 2.89 -11.76 2.85
N VAL A 574 1.57 -11.74 2.78
CA VAL A 574 0.69 -12.00 3.92
C VAL A 574 -0.40 -12.96 3.47
N SER A 575 -0.77 -13.91 4.31
CA SER A 575 -1.88 -14.81 3.99
C SER A 575 -3.23 -14.15 4.19
N GLU A 576 -4.22 -14.60 3.44
CA GLU A 576 -5.62 -14.42 3.83
C GLU A 576 -5.82 -15.04 5.22
N PRO A 577 -6.58 -14.39 6.10
CA PRO A 577 -6.65 -14.79 7.48
C PRO A 577 -7.66 -15.93 7.61
N VAL A 578 -7.34 -16.91 8.44
CA VAL A 578 -8.18 -18.08 8.72
C VAL A 578 -8.90 -17.88 10.04
N ASP A 579 -10.09 -18.48 10.19
CA ASP A 579 -10.87 -18.37 11.41
C ASP A 579 -10.08 -18.93 12.60
N ASP A 580 -9.87 -18.09 13.61
CA ASP A 580 -9.18 -18.38 14.86
C ASP A 580 -10.07 -18.07 16.07
N SER A 581 -11.38 -18.07 15.87
CA SER A 581 -12.39 -17.84 16.91
C SER A 581 -12.33 -18.91 18.00
N GLY A 582 -12.74 -18.52 19.21
CA GLY A 582 -12.72 -19.38 20.40
C GLY A 582 -11.72 -18.89 21.47
N PRO A 583 -11.63 -19.59 22.61
CA PRO A 583 -10.76 -19.18 23.72
C PRO A 583 -9.28 -19.30 23.36
N SER A 584 -8.43 -18.57 24.10
CA SER A 584 -6.99 -18.79 24.06
C SER A 584 -6.66 -20.15 24.68
N VAL A 585 -5.83 -20.96 24.03
CA VAL A 585 -5.46 -22.30 24.52
C VAL A 585 -3.98 -22.36 24.93
N HIS A 586 -3.62 -23.32 25.78
CA HIS A 586 -2.23 -23.55 26.15
C HIS A 586 -1.37 -23.90 24.92
N VAL A 587 -0.09 -23.50 24.95
CA VAL A 587 0.89 -23.64 23.86
C VAL A 587 0.88 -25.05 23.22
N GLY A 588 0.85 -26.11 24.02
CA GLY A 588 0.84 -27.50 23.52
C GLY A 588 -0.46 -27.94 22.84
N LEU A 589 -1.59 -27.28 23.10
CA LEU A 589 -2.87 -27.55 22.46
C LEU A 589 -3.07 -26.72 21.19
N ARG A 590 -2.34 -25.60 21.05
CA ARG A 590 -2.51 -24.67 19.92
C ARG A 590 -2.20 -25.33 18.57
N MET A 591 -1.25 -26.26 18.54
CA MET A 591 -0.89 -27.03 17.34
C MET A 591 -2.06 -27.89 16.79
N ASN A 592 -3.07 -28.18 17.62
CA ASN A 592 -4.25 -28.95 17.23
C ASN A 592 -5.40 -28.10 16.70
N THR A 593 -5.28 -26.77 16.73
CA THR A 593 -6.31 -25.87 16.21
C THR A 593 -6.33 -25.87 14.68
N SER A 594 -7.52 -25.65 14.09
CA SER A 594 -7.70 -25.58 12.63
C SER A 594 -6.84 -24.47 12.02
N ALA A 595 -6.80 -23.29 12.65
CA ALA A 595 -5.98 -22.16 12.21
C ALA A 595 -4.50 -22.51 12.10
N TYR A 596 -3.93 -23.13 13.15
CA TYR A 596 -2.54 -23.57 13.13
C TYR A 596 -2.29 -24.62 12.05
N ARG A 597 -3.11 -25.68 12.01
CA ARG A 597 -2.92 -26.76 11.02
C ARG A 597 -3.01 -26.24 9.60
N ARG A 598 -3.89 -25.25 9.34
CA ARG A 598 -4.05 -24.62 8.03
C ARG A 598 -2.81 -23.83 7.63
N LEU A 599 -2.30 -22.96 8.48
CA LEU A 599 -1.22 -22.02 8.16
C LEU A 599 0.20 -22.57 8.38
N PHE A 600 0.41 -23.34 9.44
CA PHE A 600 1.75 -23.71 9.93
C PHE A 600 1.97 -25.23 9.96
N GLY A 601 0.91 -26.03 9.97
CA GLY A 601 1.00 -27.48 9.92
C GLY A 601 1.74 -27.96 8.66
N GLY A 602 2.83 -28.69 8.84
CA GLY A 602 3.67 -29.18 7.74
C GLY A 602 4.62 -28.13 7.15
N VAL A 603 4.75 -26.96 7.79
CA VAL A 603 5.64 -25.86 7.34
C VAL A 603 6.56 -25.41 8.47
N MET A 604 6.02 -25.26 9.68
CA MET A 604 6.76 -24.83 10.87
C MET A 604 6.91 -25.97 11.87
N ASN A 605 7.96 -25.90 12.69
CA ASN A 605 8.30 -26.85 13.75
C ASN A 605 8.28 -28.30 13.25
N LEU A 606 8.87 -28.50 12.07
CA LEU A 606 8.94 -29.81 11.43
C LEU A 606 9.98 -30.68 12.13
N ASP A 607 9.59 -31.91 12.48
CA ASP A 607 10.56 -32.95 12.85
C ASP A 607 11.51 -33.21 11.68
N GLU A 608 12.77 -33.55 11.95
CA GLU A 608 13.80 -33.82 10.92
C GLU A 608 13.40 -34.89 9.87
N ARG A 609 12.42 -35.73 10.20
CA ARG A 609 11.91 -36.82 9.35
C ARG A 609 10.72 -36.42 8.48
N THR A 610 10.15 -35.24 8.71
CA THR A 610 8.91 -34.80 8.05
C THR A 610 9.23 -33.95 6.82
N GLN A 611 8.68 -34.33 5.67
CA GLN A 611 8.84 -33.53 4.45
C GLN A 611 7.96 -32.26 4.52
N PRO A 612 8.50 -31.07 4.21
CA PRO A 612 7.74 -29.83 4.15
C PRO A 612 6.62 -29.91 3.10
N ARG A 613 5.44 -29.38 3.43
CA ARG A 613 4.29 -29.32 2.52
C ARG A 613 4.35 -28.03 1.68
N PRO A 614 4.06 -28.08 0.38
CA PRO A 614 4.13 -26.90 -0.50
C PRO A 614 2.91 -25.98 -0.35
N LYS A 615 2.70 -25.41 0.85
CA LYS A 615 1.57 -24.50 1.14
C LYS A 615 1.78 -23.08 0.63
N TYR A 616 3.03 -22.64 0.63
CA TYR A 616 3.46 -21.31 0.22
C TYR A 616 4.29 -21.38 -1.07
N PRO A 617 4.37 -20.27 -1.83
CA PRO A 617 5.19 -20.21 -3.04
C PRO A 617 6.64 -20.63 -2.79
N ALA A 618 7.25 -21.30 -3.76
CA ALA A 618 8.64 -21.72 -3.66
C ALA A 618 9.57 -20.53 -3.33
N GLY A 619 10.46 -20.73 -2.36
CA GLY A 619 11.40 -19.69 -1.89
C GLY A 619 10.84 -18.73 -0.83
N TYR A 620 9.56 -18.84 -0.47
CA TYR A 620 8.97 -18.12 0.66
C TYR A 620 8.86 -19.01 1.89
N HIS A 621 9.17 -18.45 3.05
CA HIS A 621 9.01 -19.09 4.35
C HIS A 621 8.31 -18.14 5.33
N VAL A 622 7.72 -18.71 6.37
CA VAL A 622 7.05 -17.93 7.41
C VAL A 622 8.09 -17.16 8.21
N MET A 623 7.88 -15.86 8.32
CA MET A 623 8.70 -14.99 9.17
C MET A 623 7.92 -14.42 10.36
N GLY A 624 6.60 -14.55 10.35
CA GLY A 624 5.77 -13.94 11.36
C GLY A 624 4.34 -14.44 11.37
N VAL A 625 3.65 -14.10 12.45
CA VAL A 625 2.24 -14.45 12.68
C VAL A 625 1.47 -13.17 12.91
N GLN A 626 0.26 -13.09 12.36
CA GLN A 626 -0.66 -11.99 12.58
C GLN A 626 -1.94 -12.50 13.24
N GLN A 627 -2.31 -11.95 14.40
CA GLN A 627 -3.57 -12.24 15.07
C GLN A 627 -4.48 -11.03 15.10
N LEU A 628 -5.66 -11.17 14.50
CA LEU A 628 -6.64 -10.11 14.33
C LEU A 628 -7.80 -10.37 15.30
N HIS A 629 -8.05 -9.40 16.18
CA HIS A 629 -9.20 -9.39 17.10
C HIS A 629 -9.32 -10.63 18.02
N LYS A 630 -8.21 -11.29 18.33
CA LYS A 630 -8.16 -12.41 19.31
C LYS A 630 -8.12 -11.84 20.73
N TRP A 631 -9.28 -11.82 21.38
CA TRP A 631 -9.44 -11.27 22.72
C TRP A 631 -9.67 -12.39 23.75
N ASP A 632 -9.24 -12.15 24.98
CA ASP A 632 -9.64 -12.99 26.10
C ASP A 632 -11.04 -12.58 26.58
N ALA A 633 -11.97 -13.54 26.60
CA ALA A 633 -13.34 -13.29 27.03
C ALA A 633 -13.49 -13.26 28.56
N SER A 634 -12.47 -13.71 29.28
CA SER A 634 -12.53 -14.08 30.70
C SER A 634 -11.43 -13.38 31.51
N LEU A 635 -11.45 -12.05 31.52
CA LEU A 635 -10.58 -11.26 32.38
C LEU A 635 -11.25 -11.02 33.73
N GLU A 636 -10.60 -11.45 34.82
CA GLU A 636 -11.00 -11.08 36.18
C GLU A 636 -10.87 -9.56 36.36
N ARG A 637 -11.83 -8.96 37.08
CA ARG A 637 -11.80 -7.52 37.35
C ARG A 637 -10.69 -7.21 38.34
N LEU A 638 -9.68 -6.48 37.90
CA LEU A 638 -8.57 -6.03 38.75
C LEU A 638 -8.97 -4.78 39.56
N ALA A 639 -8.38 -4.65 40.76
CA ALA A 639 -8.62 -3.49 41.63
C ALA A 639 -7.97 -2.19 41.10
N ASP A 640 -6.78 -2.31 40.47
CA ASP A 640 -6.13 -1.17 39.81
C ASP A 640 -6.73 -0.97 38.41
N ARG A 641 -7.47 0.13 38.23
CA ARG A 641 -8.09 0.49 36.94
C ARG A 641 -7.07 0.65 35.81
N HIS A 642 -5.85 1.07 36.14
CA HIS A 642 -4.81 1.24 35.14
C HIS A 642 -4.30 -0.11 34.64
N GLU A 643 -4.03 -1.03 35.57
CA GLU A 643 -3.64 -2.39 35.25
C GLU A 643 -4.75 -3.12 34.48
N GLN A 644 -6.01 -2.96 34.93
CA GLN A 644 -7.18 -3.47 34.23
C GLN A 644 -7.22 -2.99 32.77
N ALA A 645 -6.99 -1.69 32.53
CA ALA A 645 -7.01 -1.13 31.19
C ALA A 645 -5.89 -1.70 30.30
N ILE A 646 -4.68 -1.92 30.84
CA ILE A 646 -3.57 -2.53 30.08
C ILE A 646 -3.93 -3.97 29.72
N THR A 647 -4.39 -4.77 30.68
CA THR A 647 -4.75 -6.17 30.46
C THR A 647 -5.91 -6.32 29.46
N GLU A 648 -6.93 -5.46 29.52
CA GLU A 648 -8.05 -5.46 28.56
C GLU A 648 -7.65 -5.03 27.14
N ASN A 649 -6.58 -4.25 27.01
CA ASN A 649 -6.08 -3.72 25.74
C ASN A 649 -4.78 -4.40 25.28
N PHE A 650 -4.45 -5.57 25.81
CA PHE A 650 -3.32 -6.38 25.36
C PHE A 650 -3.78 -7.79 25.01
N ILE A 651 -2.96 -8.51 24.24
CA ILE A 651 -3.24 -9.91 23.88
C ILE A 651 -2.94 -10.84 25.06
N SER A 652 -3.64 -11.98 25.15
CA SER A 652 -3.44 -12.93 26.24
C SER A 652 -2.00 -13.47 26.24
N GLN A 653 -1.44 -13.69 27.44
CA GLN A 653 -0.09 -14.23 27.57
C GLN A 653 0.04 -15.62 26.93
N LYS A 654 -1.02 -16.43 26.94
CA LYS A 654 -1.05 -17.77 26.32
C LYS A 654 -0.80 -17.68 24.81
N GLU A 655 -1.46 -16.74 24.14
CA GLU A 655 -1.27 -16.49 22.70
C GLU A 655 0.11 -15.89 22.42
N PHE A 656 0.51 -14.89 23.20
CA PHE A 656 1.82 -14.24 23.04
C PHE A 656 2.98 -15.24 23.18
N ARG A 657 2.97 -16.04 24.25
CA ARG A 657 3.97 -17.09 24.48
C ARG A 657 3.98 -18.09 23.34
N PHE A 658 2.81 -18.59 22.93
CA PHE A 658 2.71 -19.58 21.87
C PHE A 658 3.40 -19.10 20.59
N VAL A 659 3.08 -17.89 20.14
CA VAL A 659 3.63 -17.35 18.89
C VAL A 659 5.15 -17.14 19.00
N VAL A 660 5.63 -16.59 20.11
CA VAL A 660 7.07 -16.39 20.31
C VAL A 660 7.82 -17.71 20.37
N ASP A 661 7.28 -18.73 21.06
CA ASP A 661 7.87 -20.06 21.14
C ASP A 661 7.88 -20.76 19.77
N LEU A 662 6.80 -20.63 18.98
CA LEU A 662 6.72 -21.13 17.61
C LEU A 662 7.85 -20.56 16.74
N LEU A 663 8.03 -19.23 16.76
CA LEU A 663 9.06 -18.57 15.95
C LEU A 663 10.49 -18.87 16.45
N ARG A 664 10.65 -19.09 17.77
CA ARG A 664 11.94 -19.44 18.40
C ARG A 664 12.40 -20.85 18.01
N GLN A 665 11.49 -21.83 18.03
CA GLN A 665 11.82 -23.24 17.74
C GLN A 665 12.44 -23.41 16.35
N ASP A 666 11.87 -22.72 15.34
CA ASP A 666 12.39 -22.71 13.97
C ASP A 666 13.52 -21.69 13.73
N LYS A 667 13.97 -20.98 14.77
CA LYS A 667 15.04 -19.97 14.70
C LYS A 667 14.81 -18.93 13.60
N VAL A 668 13.57 -18.44 13.50
CA VAL A 668 13.15 -17.52 12.44
C VAL A 668 13.90 -16.20 12.54
N ALA A 669 14.75 -15.91 11.56
CA ALA A 669 15.50 -14.66 11.50
C ALA A 669 14.55 -13.46 11.28
N GLY A 670 14.70 -12.41 12.09
CA GLY A 670 13.88 -11.20 11.96
C GLY A 670 12.39 -11.42 12.29
N ALA A 671 12.08 -12.43 13.10
CA ALA A 671 10.73 -12.83 13.50
C ALA A 671 9.82 -11.64 13.87
N ARG A 672 8.57 -11.67 13.43
CA ARG A 672 7.56 -10.63 13.75
C ARG A 672 6.25 -11.23 14.23
N TYR A 673 5.73 -10.71 15.32
CA TYR A 673 4.40 -11.02 15.81
C TYR A 673 3.52 -9.77 15.77
N TYR A 674 2.51 -9.80 14.90
CA TYR A 674 1.54 -8.73 14.74
C TYR A 674 0.27 -9.11 15.47
N PHE A 675 -0.31 -8.17 16.23
CA PHE A 675 -1.58 -8.42 16.88
C PHE A 675 -2.42 -7.16 17.03
N THR A 676 -3.74 -7.37 17.04
CA THR A 676 -4.73 -6.30 17.17
C THR A 676 -5.44 -6.39 18.52
N PRO A 677 -5.13 -5.48 19.46
CA PRO A 677 -5.82 -5.40 20.74
C PRO A 677 -7.28 -4.97 20.58
N ARG A 678 -8.02 -4.96 21.70
CA ARG A 678 -9.47 -4.72 21.74
C ARG A 678 -9.93 -3.43 21.06
N GLN A 679 -9.15 -2.36 21.18
CA GLN A 679 -9.50 -1.04 20.65
C GLN A 679 -9.06 -0.82 19.20
N GLY A 680 -8.47 -1.84 18.57
CA GLY A 680 -8.26 -1.89 17.13
C GLY A 680 -6.89 -1.47 16.63
N ALA A 681 -5.92 -1.11 17.50
CA ALA A 681 -4.55 -0.82 17.07
C ALA A 681 -3.90 -1.98 16.29
N LEU A 682 -2.76 -1.70 15.67
CA LEU A 682 -1.87 -2.72 15.15
C LEU A 682 -0.53 -2.60 15.86
N LEU A 683 -0.20 -3.60 16.67
CA LEU A 683 1.07 -3.70 17.37
C LEU A 683 1.96 -4.74 16.70
N VAL A 684 3.27 -4.50 16.71
CA VAL A 684 4.27 -5.47 16.27
C VAL A 684 5.30 -5.70 17.35
N TYR A 685 5.48 -6.96 17.72
CA TYR A 685 6.58 -7.42 18.57
C TYR A 685 7.64 -8.11 17.73
N ALA A 686 8.89 -7.67 17.86
CA ALA A 686 10.06 -8.35 17.33
C ALA A 686 10.75 -9.10 18.49
N PRO A 687 10.65 -10.44 18.55
CA PRO A 687 11.29 -11.23 19.59
C PRO A 687 12.80 -11.09 19.55
N SER A 688 13.39 -11.04 20.74
CA SER A 688 14.84 -11.04 20.96
C SER A 688 15.42 -12.45 21.00
N PHE A 689 14.58 -13.42 21.39
CA PHE A 689 15.00 -14.78 21.74
C PHE A 689 16.03 -14.87 22.86
N GLU A 690 16.19 -13.80 23.65
CA GLU A 690 17.02 -13.80 24.84
C GLU A 690 16.42 -14.66 25.94
N ARG A 691 17.28 -15.12 26.86
CA ARG A 691 16.87 -15.95 27.99
C ARG A 691 15.89 -15.23 28.92
N THR A 692 16.06 -13.94 29.11
CA THR A 692 15.17 -13.06 29.90
C THR A 692 13.73 -13.08 29.37
N GLU A 693 13.57 -12.93 28.05
CA GLU A 693 12.28 -13.03 27.36
C GLU A 693 11.68 -14.44 27.48
N HIS A 694 12.50 -15.47 27.28
CA HIS A 694 12.08 -16.87 27.39
C HIS A 694 11.57 -17.20 28.80
N ASP A 695 12.36 -16.92 29.83
CA ASP A 695 12.04 -17.25 31.22
C ASP A 695 10.79 -16.48 31.70
N LEU A 696 10.63 -15.22 31.28
CA LEU A 696 9.43 -14.43 31.54
C LEU A 696 8.19 -15.08 30.94
N LEU A 697 8.22 -15.43 29.65
CA LEU A 697 7.07 -15.99 28.96
C LEU A 697 6.73 -17.41 29.46
N LEU A 698 7.73 -18.21 29.86
CA LEU A 698 7.48 -19.57 30.34
C LEU A 698 6.98 -19.67 31.77
N PHE A 699 7.60 -18.94 32.70
CA PHE A 699 7.39 -19.12 34.15
C PHE A 699 7.24 -17.81 34.93
N GLY A 700 7.68 -16.68 34.36
CA GLY A 700 7.76 -15.41 35.06
C GLY A 700 6.46 -14.61 35.08
N TRP A 701 5.67 -14.65 34.01
CA TRP A 701 4.45 -13.86 33.90
C TRP A 701 3.24 -14.56 34.51
N ILE A 702 2.92 -15.77 34.05
CA ILE A 702 1.83 -16.61 34.57
C ILE A 702 2.41 -17.92 35.06
N ASP A 703 1.94 -18.39 36.20
CA ASP A 703 2.28 -19.70 36.73
C ASP A 703 1.69 -20.80 35.84
N PRO A 704 2.50 -21.70 35.25
CA PRO A 704 2.01 -22.71 34.32
C PRO A 704 1.12 -23.78 34.96
N GLU A 705 1.19 -23.98 36.28
CA GLU A 705 0.36 -24.97 36.99
C GLU A 705 -0.94 -24.37 37.53
N SER A 706 -0.87 -23.16 38.10
CA SER A 706 -2.04 -22.51 38.71
C SER A 706 -2.78 -21.52 37.80
N ASP A 707 -2.23 -21.19 36.62
CA ASP A 707 -2.74 -20.20 35.66
C ASP A 707 -2.95 -18.79 36.26
N LYS A 708 -2.33 -18.51 37.42
CA LYS A 708 -2.41 -17.23 38.11
C LYS A 708 -1.27 -16.30 37.71
N PRO A 709 -1.53 -14.99 37.57
CA PRO A 709 -0.48 -14.01 37.27
C PRO A 709 0.51 -13.89 38.43
N ARG A 710 1.80 -14.03 38.13
CA ARG A 710 2.93 -13.79 39.07
C ARG A 710 3.43 -12.35 39.01
N LEU A 711 3.31 -11.73 37.84
CA LEU A 711 3.65 -10.33 37.58
C LEU A 711 2.43 -9.59 37.05
N LYS A 712 2.39 -8.28 37.31
CA LYS A 712 1.46 -7.38 36.62
C LYS A 712 1.79 -7.36 35.12
N THR A 713 0.78 -7.20 34.27
CA THR A 713 0.95 -7.00 32.83
C THR A 713 1.88 -5.81 32.57
N SER A 714 1.75 -4.70 33.29
CA SER A 714 2.64 -3.53 33.15
C SER A 714 4.12 -3.86 33.40
N GLU A 715 4.41 -4.67 34.43
CA GLU A 715 5.77 -5.11 34.76
C GLU A 715 6.32 -6.09 33.71
N ALA A 716 5.51 -7.06 33.28
CA ALA A 716 5.89 -8.00 32.24
C ALA A 716 6.17 -7.28 30.91
N LEU A 717 5.34 -6.32 30.52
CA LEU A 717 5.55 -5.50 29.33
C LEU A 717 6.85 -4.71 29.45
N THR A 718 7.17 -4.14 30.62
CA THR A 718 8.44 -3.44 30.85
C THR A 718 9.65 -4.34 30.57
N ILE A 719 9.60 -5.61 30.99
CA ILE A 719 10.67 -6.57 30.70
C ILE A 719 10.72 -6.87 29.20
N LEU A 720 9.57 -7.15 28.57
CA LEU A 720 9.48 -7.42 27.12
C LEU A 720 9.95 -6.24 26.26
N PHE A 721 9.77 -5.00 26.73
CA PHE A 721 10.28 -3.78 26.08
C PHE A 721 11.78 -3.62 26.21
N ASN A 722 12.37 -4.08 27.31
CA ASN A 722 13.82 -3.99 27.52
C ASN A 722 14.58 -5.13 26.83
N SER A 723 13.96 -6.31 26.70
CA SER A 723 14.58 -7.47 26.02
C SER A 723 14.27 -7.48 24.53
N GLY A 724 13.01 -7.28 24.12
CA GLY A 724 12.54 -7.25 22.74
C GLY A 724 12.18 -5.85 22.25
N ARG A 725 11.51 -5.76 21.09
CA ARG A 725 11.04 -4.47 20.57
C ARG A 725 9.55 -4.51 20.24
N LEU A 726 8.74 -3.70 20.94
CA LEU A 726 7.32 -3.50 20.62
C LEU A 726 7.08 -2.12 20.01
N HIS A 727 6.42 -2.08 18.86
CA HIS A 727 6.06 -0.84 18.19
C HIS A 727 4.55 -0.76 17.93
N VAL A 728 4.01 0.45 18.03
CA VAL A 728 2.68 0.78 17.54
C VAL A 728 2.79 1.12 16.06
N LEU A 729 2.33 0.22 15.19
CA LEU A 729 2.27 0.45 13.75
C LEU A 729 1.07 1.31 13.36
N GLU A 730 -0.09 1.02 13.96
CA GLU A 730 -1.31 1.80 13.82
C GLU A 730 -1.91 2.06 15.20
N PRO A 731 -2.10 3.33 15.58
CA PRO A 731 -2.54 3.71 16.91
C PRO A 731 -4.06 3.55 17.03
N ASP A 732 -4.53 3.41 18.26
CA ASP A 732 -5.95 3.50 18.62
C ASP A 732 -6.15 4.51 19.76
N ARG A 733 -7.26 4.47 20.49
CA ARG A 733 -7.50 5.42 21.61
C ARG A 733 -6.63 5.13 22.84
N PHE A 734 -6.05 3.94 22.95
CA PHE A 734 -5.26 3.49 24.09
C PHE A 734 -3.76 3.44 23.74
N TRP A 735 -3.41 2.79 22.64
CA TRP A 735 -2.04 2.69 22.13
C TRP A 735 -1.71 3.90 21.25
N GLN A 736 -1.16 4.95 21.87
CA GLN A 736 -0.64 6.13 21.20
C GLN A 736 0.68 6.59 21.84
N PRO A 737 1.57 7.27 21.09
CA PRO A 737 1.51 7.56 19.64
C PRO A 737 2.01 6.38 18.77
N LYS A 738 2.07 6.57 17.44
CA LYS A 738 2.82 5.67 16.54
C LYS A 738 4.30 5.64 16.94
N GLY A 739 4.96 4.51 16.68
CA GLY A 739 6.40 4.35 16.93
C GLY A 739 6.69 3.44 18.12
N HIS A 740 7.85 3.64 18.75
CA HIS A 740 8.30 2.79 19.84
C HIS A 740 7.46 3.03 21.10
N VAL A 741 6.89 1.95 21.67
CA VAL A 741 6.01 2.08 22.85
C VAL A 741 6.81 2.56 24.07
N ALA A 742 8.08 2.18 24.17
CA ALA A 742 8.86 2.37 25.40
C ALA A 742 9.09 3.84 25.77
N SER A 743 9.31 4.76 24.83
CA SER A 743 9.77 6.12 25.12
C SER A 743 8.72 6.91 25.91
N ARG A 744 7.48 6.98 25.39
CA ARG A 744 6.40 7.79 25.99
C ARG A 744 5.52 7.03 26.97
N PHE A 745 5.24 5.74 26.73
CA PHE A 745 4.41 4.93 27.64
C PHE A 745 5.15 4.64 28.95
N LEU A 746 6.44 4.29 28.90
CA LEU A 746 7.22 4.09 30.14
C LEU A 746 7.51 5.41 30.85
N MET A 747 7.67 6.53 30.14
CA MET A 747 7.74 7.85 30.78
C MET A 747 6.43 8.24 31.48
N ALA A 748 5.28 7.98 30.84
CA ALA A 748 3.96 8.20 31.45
C ALA A 748 3.75 7.29 32.67
N LEU A 749 4.14 6.01 32.57
CA LEU A 749 4.15 5.06 33.68
C LEU A 749 5.08 5.52 34.83
N ARG A 750 6.29 5.97 34.52
CA ARG A 750 7.23 6.52 35.50
C ARG A 750 6.71 7.80 36.15
N LYS A 751 6.13 8.73 35.38
CA LYS A 751 5.48 9.95 35.92
C LYS A 751 4.33 9.57 36.85
N ALA A 752 3.46 8.64 36.45
CA ALA A 752 2.35 8.17 37.29
C ALA A 752 2.82 7.50 38.59
N GLN A 753 3.89 6.69 38.52
CA GLN A 753 4.52 6.09 39.70
C GLN A 753 5.21 7.13 40.60
N GLN A 754 5.92 8.11 40.04
CA GLN A 754 6.56 9.19 40.79
C GLN A 754 5.55 10.13 41.46
N THR A 755 4.39 10.35 40.84
CA THR A 755 3.31 11.15 41.42
C THR A 755 2.66 10.42 42.60
N ARG A 756 2.51 9.09 42.52
CA ARG A 756 2.05 8.22 43.63
C ARG A 756 3.05 8.08 44.78
N LEU A 757 4.35 8.26 44.53
CA LEU A 757 5.40 8.27 45.57
C LEU A 757 5.55 9.64 46.27
N ARG A 758 4.94 10.69 45.71
CA ARG A 758 4.93 12.05 46.27
C ARG A 758 3.60 12.42 46.94
N SER A 759 2.56 11.60 46.77
CA SER A 759 1.29 11.62 47.53
C SER A 759 1.34 10.61 48.66
#